data_AF-K3W8J6-F1
#
_entry.id   AF-K3W8J6-F1
#
_cell.length_a   1.000
_cell.length_b   1.000
_cell.length_c   1.000
_cell.angle_alpha   90.00
_cell.angle_beta   90.00
_cell.angle_gamma   90.00
#
_symmetry.space_group_name_H-M   'P 1'
#
loop_
_entity.id
_entity.type
_entity.pdbx_description
1 polymer ?
#
loop_
_entity_poly.entity_id
_entity_poly.type
_entity_poly.pdbx_seq_one_letter_code
_entity_poly.pdbx_strand_id
1 'polypeptide(L)'
;MALNTFAGRSFNDLTQYPVFPWVLSNYEDESLDLSDARNFRDLSKPMGALNPARLEESWERYNSFDDPLIPKFLYGSHYSTCAGVVLFFLFRLQPFAELQRRTQGGSFDLPDRLFHSIRDTWNMCNSHMSEVKELTPEFYCDGNFLRNVNKFPLGKRQDQHVVNDVQLPKWAATPEEFIRIHRAALESDHVSQHLHEWIDLIFGFKQRGKAALKANNVFYYLTYYGVVDLDRIKDPFLRESMELQIAHFGQCPMQLFGAPHPKRIATATFGRRSLATVGGEATATNPPVSATGGVKSGVASLGGPGSMKLPGSSGNATTNIARPLSLSFQDISLEEQEKRRNWSPSVDVKPLVPCAIRLTKVLPDRIVTVDELGVISMYSWRIVSKPQPQQHSVSRSSPPVSLTGAWTDAISTSPLECDSMSEEFSSAAIQFKDYKSTEKQSPKSSPRHSKDSASTFGESLSTSSLSEDTQCPWLLEAVRDDSPLDFIPRIPFHEERDGGSNGNFFPVAISSNGRVIVSGGGRGGALHFRLLDLDNGQVVGKASVTGHDGSVTSISVDKLTYNSASNQHDEEELIVSGSKDGTMALWRLSRVKQDLLFRLPRISSAPIMVLRGHSEAIRDCCVSTYLGLVVSCSEQVGIVHYLHSEGQVAFVFKPPKVTTGQAAAFTQVRVSRKGFILAVSRIRHDTNQGKQDALQSTSDPAHHGDTVVRCVCQVYNISGVLVHTESFEDENVIDVALSAEGDLVFLTVSPGMIRICRLEDFACVQEYLSPDPIKSPISATCFGPKEAVVLIASGHEDGTLVLQLLPDADGSLSLLASVRKMLGVSSKMKMVKGTVQHAQNLAMTTLGNAKAATSTARDIAGEALGEAKSMVRGFLTYLQRQSQEK
;
A
#
# COMPACT_ATOMS: atom_id res chain seq x y z
N MET A 1 21.25 -20.21 -0.21
CA MET A 1 21.07 -20.42 -1.67
C MET A 1 19.69 -20.06 -2.19
N ALA A 2 18.61 -20.81 -1.92
CA ALA A 2 17.32 -20.64 -2.64
C ALA A 2 16.80 -19.19 -2.78
N LEU A 3 16.89 -18.36 -1.71
CA LEU A 3 16.49 -16.95 -1.76
C LEU A 3 17.29 -16.11 -2.78
N ASN A 4 18.61 -16.34 -2.91
CA ASN A 4 19.42 -15.70 -3.94
C ASN A 4 18.87 -16.04 -5.34
N THR A 5 18.63 -17.32 -5.62
CA THR A 5 18.10 -17.80 -6.91
C THR A 5 16.72 -17.21 -7.24
N PHE A 6 15.81 -17.16 -6.26
CA PHE A 6 14.51 -16.52 -6.47
C PHE A 6 14.59 -15.00 -6.64
N ALA A 7 15.62 -14.35 -6.08
CA ALA A 7 15.86 -12.92 -6.18
C ALA A 7 16.71 -12.50 -7.40
N GLY A 8 16.84 -13.38 -8.40
CA GLY A 8 17.54 -13.13 -9.66
C GLY A 8 19.06 -13.38 -9.64
N ARG A 9 19.64 -13.73 -8.49
CA ARG A 9 21.10 -13.89 -8.33
C ARG A 9 21.60 -15.19 -8.98
N SER A 10 22.75 -15.14 -9.66
CA SER A 10 23.35 -16.31 -10.31
C SER A 10 24.88 -16.27 -10.30
N PHE A 11 25.51 -17.42 -10.52
CA PHE A 11 26.97 -17.50 -10.73
C PHE A 11 27.41 -17.06 -12.13
N ASN A 12 26.47 -16.83 -13.07
CA ASN A 12 26.75 -16.46 -14.45
C ASN A 12 26.97 -14.93 -14.62
N ASP A 13 26.54 -14.13 -13.65
CA ASP A 13 26.64 -12.67 -13.64
C ASP A 13 27.28 -12.22 -12.32
N LEU A 14 28.50 -11.68 -12.41
CA LEU A 14 29.26 -11.22 -11.24
C LEU A 14 28.71 -9.92 -10.64
N THR A 15 27.87 -9.17 -11.36
CA THR A 15 27.16 -7.99 -10.82
C THR A 15 25.98 -8.43 -9.94
N GLN A 16 25.42 -9.62 -10.20
CA GLN A 16 24.32 -10.26 -9.48
C GLN A 16 24.72 -11.59 -8.84
N TYR A 17 25.92 -11.64 -8.28
CA TYR A 17 26.43 -12.83 -7.59
C TYR A 17 25.62 -13.14 -6.31
N PRO A 18 25.49 -14.41 -5.88
CA PRO A 18 24.77 -14.76 -4.66
C PRO A 18 25.43 -14.18 -3.40
N VAL A 19 24.62 -13.63 -2.49
CA VAL A 19 25.09 -12.95 -1.26
C VAL A 19 24.80 -13.82 -0.02
N PHE A 20 25.73 -13.85 0.93
CA PHE A 20 25.64 -14.50 2.23
C PHE A 20 26.04 -13.54 3.36
N PRO A 21 25.53 -13.71 4.60
CA PRO A 21 25.93 -12.87 5.72
C PRO A 21 27.37 -13.16 6.16
N TRP A 22 28.06 -12.15 6.67
CA TRP A 22 29.05 -12.40 7.74
C TRP A 22 28.32 -12.97 8.97
N VAL A 23 28.74 -14.15 9.43
CA VAL A 23 28.13 -14.84 10.59
C VAL A 23 28.91 -14.61 11.88
N LEU A 24 30.25 -14.72 11.83
CA LEU A 24 31.11 -14.55 13.00
C LEU A 24 31.62 -13.10 13.09
N SER A 25 31.86 -12.66 14.32
CA SER A 25 32.44 -11.35 14.67
C SER A 25 33.89 -11.45 15.18
N ASN A 26 34.30 -12.64 15.66
CA ASN A 26 35.61 -12.85 16.28
C ASN A 26 36.59 -13.54 15.32
N TYR A 27 37.55 -12.76 14.85
CA TYR A 27 38.69 -13.22 14.03
C TYR A 27 40.03 -12.93 14.74
N GLU A 28 39.97 -12.62 16.03
CA GLU A 28 41.05 -12.04 16.83
C GLU A 28 41.73 -13.10 17.73
N ASP A 29 40.93 -13.93 18.40
CA ASP A 29 41.35 -14.85 19.45
C ASP A 29 42.00 -16.16 18.96
N GLU A 30 42.72 -16.82 19.88
CA GLU A 30 43.34 -18.15 19.70
C GLU A 30 42.32 -19.29 19.54
N SER A 31 41.10 -19.12 20.07
CA SER A 31 40.04 -20.13 20.07
C SER A 31 38.67 -19.49 19.87
N LEU A 32 37.73 -20.25 19.31
CA LEU A 32 36.37 -19.80 19.00
C LEU A 32 35.33 -20.74 19.61
N ASP A 33 34.49 -20.22 20.49
CA ASP A 33 33.35 -20.94 21.05
C ASP A 33 32.06 -20.57 20.32
N LEU A 34 31.44 -21.53 19.63
CA LEU A 34 30.18 -21.34 18.90
C LEU A 34 28.94 -21.39 19.80
N SER A 35 29.10 -21.60 21.12
CA SER A 35 28.02 -21.45 22.11
C SER A 35 27.94 -20.03 22.68
N ASP A 36 29.01 -19.23 22.58
CA ASP A 36 29.05 -17.84 23.02
C ASP A 36 28.48 -16.90 21.95
N ALA A 37 27.34 -16.29 22.24
CA ALA A 37 26.67 -15.32 21.36
C ALA A 37 27.55 -14.12 20.99
N ARG A 38 28.58 -13.77 21.79
CA ARG A 38 29.50 -12.65 21.51
C ARG A 38 30.36 -12.89 20.26
N ASN A 39 30.59 -14.15 19.90
CA ASN A 39 31.37 -14.53 18.71
C ASN A 39 30.58 -14.43 17.39
N PHE A 40 29.30 -14.06 17.45
CA PHE A 40 28.43 -13.88 16.29
C PHE A 40 28.19 -12.40 15.96
N ARG A 41 27.94 -12.14 14.68
CA ARG A 41 27.51 -10.83 14.16
C ARG A 41 26.02 -10.64 14.43
N ASP A 42 25.62 -9.42 14.80
CA ASP A 42 24.21 -9.01 14.91
C ASP A 42 23.53 -9.03 13.53
N LEU A 43 22.82 -10.12 13.25
CA LEU A 43 22.13 -10.34 11.98
C LEU A 43 20.91 -9.42 11.79
N SER A 44 20.48 -8.67 12.81
CA SER A 44 19.38 -7.71 12.68
C SER A 44 19.78 -6.40 11.98
N LYS A 45 21.10 -6.16 11.83
CA LYS A 45 21.72 -4.94 11.28
C LYS A 45 22.52 -5.22 9.99
N PRO A 46 22.57 -4.27 9.04
CA PRO A 46 23.52 -4.31 7.92
C PRO A 46 24.94 -4.01 8.38
N MET A 47 25.95 -4.37 7.58
CA MET A 47 27.38 -4.17 7.90
C MET A 47 27.67 -2.75 8.40
N GLY A 48 27.23 -1.74 7.65
CA GLY A 48 27.45 -0.32 7.96
C GLY A 48 26.91 0.14 9.32
N ALA A 49 25.99 -0.59 9.93
CA ALA A 49 25.33 -0.25 11.20
C ALA A 49 25.82 -1.07 12.40
N LEU A 50 26.82 -1.96 12.23
CA LEU A 50 27.40 -2.74 13.33
C LEU A 50 28.20 -1.88 14.31
N ASN A 51 28.97 -0.92 13.79
CA ASN A 51 29.79 0.02 14.55
C ASN A 51 29.03 1.33 14.79
N PRO A 52 28.70 1.71 16.05
CA PRO A 52 27.90 2.90 16.33
C PRO A 52 28.53 4.22 15.85
N ALA A 53 29.85 4.40 16.01
CA ALA A 53 30.53 5.64 15.62
C ALA A 53 30.52 5.84 14.09
N ARG A 54 30.67 4.76 13.33
CA ARG A 54 30.49 4.79 11.86
C ARG A 54 29.05 5.06 11.45
N LEU A 55 28.09 4.53 12.21
CA LEU A 55 26.67 4.76 11.94
C LEU A 55 26.31 6.23 12.15
N GLU A 56 26.89 6.89 13.15
CA GLU A 56 26.75 8.33 13.40
C GLU A 56 27.27 9.16 12.21
N GLU A 57 28.51 8.95 11.74
CA GLU A 57 29.04 9.64 10.54
C GLU A 57 28.23 9.34 9.27
N SER A 58 27.60 8.16 9.16
CA SER A 58 26.68 7.84 8.06
C SER A 58 25.37 8.65 8.17
N TRP A 59 24.86 8.87 9.38
CA TRP A 59 23.67 9.70 9.62
C TRP A 59 23.95 11.20 9.45
N GLU A 60 25.12 11.69 9.87
CA GLU A 60 25.54 13.07 9.60
C GLU A 60 25.53 13.37 8.10
N ARG A 61 26.15 12.49 7.29
CA ARG A 61 26.15 12.58 5.82
C ARG A 61 24.75 12.44 5.23
N TYR A 62 23.92 11.52 5.71
CA TYR A 62 22.51 11.42 5.28
C TYR A 62 21.73 12.71 5.55
N ASN A 63 21.95 13.33 6.70
CA ASN A 63 21.27 14.56 7.11
C ASN A 63 21.76 15.79 6.32
N SER A 64 23.06 15.91 6.08
CA SER A 64 23.67 17.04 5.34
C SER A 64 23.59 16.94 3.81
N PHE A 65 23.37 15.74 3.26
CA PHE A 65 23.25 15.53 1.81
C PHE A 65 21.95 16.14 1.26
N ASP A 66 22.04 17.20 0.47
CA ASP A 66 20.89 17.88 -0.15
C ASP A 66 21.15 18.01 -1.66
N ASP A 67 20.43 17.22 -2.46
CA ASP A 67 20.56 17.13 -3.91
C ASP A 67 19.14 17.03 -4.53
N PRO A 68 18.80 17.80 -5.59
CA PRO A 68 17.46 17.83 -6.15
C PRO A 68 17.11 16.65 -7.09
N LEU A 69 18.08 15.75 -7.37
CA LEU A 69 17.95 14.63 -8.33
C LEU A 69 18.38 13.28 -7.73
N ILE A 70 19.06 13.27 -6.59
CA ILE A 70 19.59 12.07 -5.92
C ILE A 70 18.97 11.96 -4.51
N PRO A 71 18.40 10.81 -4.11
CA PRO A 71 17.89 10.63 -2.74
C PRO A 71 19.02 10.68 -1.71
N LYS A 72 18.67 11.05 -0.47
CA LYS A 72 19.49 10.75 0.70
C LYS A 72 19.70 9.24 0.85
N PHE A 73 20.94 8.80 1.03
CA PHE A 73 21.35 7.42 1.29
C PHE A 73 22.36 7.36 2.43
N LEU A 74 22.46 6.21 3.11
CA LEU A 74 23.49 5.96 4.14
C LEU A 74 24.76 5.38 3.50
N TYR A 75 24.63 4.57 2.45
CA TYR A 75 25.73 3.83 1.84
C TYR A 75 25.83 4.06 0.32
N GLY A 76 26.87 4.80 -0.10
CA GLY A 76 27.21 4.97 -1.52
C GLY A 76 27.83 3.73 -2.16
N SER A 77 28.46 2.88 -1.34
CA SER A 77 28.99 1.56 -1.73
C SER A 77 27.98 0.46 -1.40
N HIS A 78 27.90 -0.58 -2.24
CA HIS A 78 26.99 -1.70 -2.07
C HIS A 78 27.68 -2.93 -1.46
N TYR A 79 26.94 -3.78 -0.74
CA TYR A 79 27.46 -4.98 -0.07
C TYR A 79 27.85 -6.13 -1.00
N SER A 80 27.51 -6.03 -2.30
CA SER A 80 27.81 -7.00 -3.35
C SER A 80 28.10 -6.27 -4.66
N THR A 81 29.35 -6.28 -5.11
CA THR A 81 29.80 -5.70 -6.39
C THR A 81 30.76 -6.65 -7.10
N CYS A 82 30.78 -6.61 -8.44
CA CYS A 82 31.63 -7.48 -9.26
C CYS A 82 33.12 -7.31 -8.90
N ALA A 83 33.68 -6.11 -9.09
CA ALA A 83 35.08 -5.83 -8.80
C ALA A 83 35.38 -5.81 -7.30
N GLY A 84 34.56 -5.08 -6.53
CA GLY A 84 34.84 -4.80 -5.13
C GLY A 84 34.60 -5.98 -4.18
N VAL A 85 33.69 -6.91 -4.47
CA VAL A 85 33.37 -8.04 -3.57
C VAL A 85 33.77 -9.37 -4.20
N VAL A 86 33.21 -9.70 -5.36
CA VAL A 86 33.34 -11.05 -5.94
C VAL A 86 34.77 -11.29 -6.43
N LEU A 87 35.32 -10.37 -7.23
CA LEU A 87 36.71 -10.44 -7.69
C LEU A 87 37.71 -10.14 -6.58
N PHE A 88 37.38 -9.31 -5.58
CA PHE A 88 38.21 -9.09 -4.40
C PHE A 88 38.44 -10.38 -3.60
N PHE A 89 37.39 -11.18 -3.34
CA PHE A 89 37.54 -12.44 -2.63
C PHE A 89 38.13 -13.56 -3.51
N LEU A 90 37.65 -13.72 -4.75
CA LEU A 90 37.85 -14.96 -5.51
C LEU A 90 39.05 -14.96 -6.49
N PHE A 91 39.80 -13.86 -6.67
CA PHE A 91 40.86 -13.77 -7.69
C PHE A 91 42.01 -14.79 -7.58
N ARG A 92 42.13 -15.56 -6.50
CA ARG A 92 43.10 -16.66 -6.42
C ARG A 92 42.68 -17.89 -7.25
N LEU A 93 41.40 -17.97 -7.60
CA LEU A 93 40.82 -18.99 -8.48
C LEU A 93 40.74 -18.49 -9.94
N GLN A 94 40.90 -19.40 -10.89
CA GLN A 94 40.48 -19.15 -12.28
C GLN A 94 38.97 -19.44 -12.41
N PRO A 95 38.20 -18.70 -13.23
CA PRO A 95 38.63 -17.61 -14.12
C PRO A 95 38.72 -16.22 -13.45
N PHE A 96 38.36 -16.09 -12.17
CA PHE A 96 38.29 -14.80 -11.46
C PHE A 96 39.62 -14.03 -11.45
N ALA A 97 40.76 -14.73 -11.40
CA ALA A 97 42.10 -14.16 -11.53
C ALA A 97 42.25 -13.34 -12.82
N GLU A 98 41.89 -13.94 -13.96
CA GLU A 98 41.97 -13.30 -15.27
C GLU A 98 40.99 -12.13 -15.39
N LEU A 99 39.79 -12.27 -14.81
CA LEU A 99 38.78 -11.20 -14.81
C LEU A 99 39.25 -9.99 -13.98
N GLN A 100 39.80 -10.20 -12.77
CA GLN A 100 40.35 -9.11 -11.95
C GLN A 100 41.48 -8.38 -12.69
N ARG A 101 42.39 -9.13 -13.35
CA ARG A 101 43.45 -8.52 -14.15
C ARG A 101 42.91 -7.66 -15.29
N ARG A 102 41.89 -8.11 -16.01
CA ARG A 102 41.26 -7.34 -17.10
C ARG A 102 40.62 -6.05 -16.59
N THR A 103 39.93 -6.10 -15.46
CA THR A 103 39.38 -4.89 -14.79
C THR A 103 40.48 -3.92 -14.36
N GLN A 104 41.67 -4.42 -13.99
CA GLN A 104 42.82 -3.63 -13.53
C GLN A 104 43.90 -3.44 -14.62
N GLY A 105 43.52 -3.37 -15.90
CA GLY A 105 44.41 -2.98 -17.00
C GLY A 105 45.49 -4.00 -17.41
N GLY A 106 45.42 -5.23 -16.91
CA GLY A 106 46.30 -6.37 -17.25
C GLY A 106 47.13 -6.90 -16.08
N SER A 107 47.30 -6.13 -15.02
CA SER A 107 47.96 -6.51 -13.76
C SER A 107 46.97 -6.86 -12.66
N PHE A 108 47.41 -7.49 -11.57
CA PHE A 108 46.62 -7.53 -10.33
C PHE A 108 46.56 -6.12 -9.70
N ASP A 109 45.62 -5.91 -8.77
CA ASP A 109 45.53 -4.66 -8.01
C ASP A 109 46.75 -4.48 -7.06
N LEU A 110 46.93 -3.27 -6.51
CA LEU A 110 47.99 -2.96 -5.55
C LEU A 110 47.95 -3.94 -4.36
N PRO A 111 49.10 -4.45 -3.89
CA PRO A 111 49.15 -5.48 -2.85
C PRO A 111 48.39 -5.13 -1.56
N ASP A 112 48.38 -3.85 -1.18
CA ASP A 112 47.68 -3.33 0.01
C ASP A 112 46.15 -3.28 -0.15
N ARG A 113 45.62 -3.41 -1.38
CA ARG A 113 44.19 -3.54 -1.69
C ARG A 113 43.75 -4.97 -1.99
N LEU A 114 44.68 -5.90 -2.18
CA LEU A 114 44.34 -7.31 -2.39
C LEU A 114 43.85 -7.95 -1.08
N PHE A 115 42.79 -8.76 -1.17
CA PHE A 115 42.31 -9.58 -0.05
C PHE A 115 43.46 -10.47 0.48
N HIS A 116 44.00 -10.15 1.65
CA HIS A 116 45.17 -10.83 2.24
C HIS A 116 44.93 -11.41 3.64
N SER A 117 43.82 -11.07 4.30
CA SER A 117 43.56 -11.43 5.69
C SER A 117 42.05 -11.41 5.99
N ILE A 118 41.55 -12.43 6.70
CA ILE A 118 40.15 -12.47 7.13
C ILE A 118 39.87 -11.37 8.16
N ARG A 119 40.74 -11.24 9.16
CA ARG A 119 40.63 -10.28 10.26
C ARG A 119 40.62 -8.84 9.75
N ASP A 120 41.58 -8.49 8.89
CA ASP A 120 41.72 -7.11 8.41
C ASP A 120 40.57 -6.75 7.46
N THR A 121 40.04 -7.72 6.71
CA THR A 121 38.84 -7.51 5.89
C THR A 121 37.60 -7.27 6.75
N TRP A 122 37.40 -8.04 7.82
CA TRP A 122 36.31 -7.81 8.77
C TRP A 122 36.44 -6.44 9.45
N ASN A 123 37.62 -6.10 9.97
CA ASN A 123 37.89 -4.83 10.63
C ASN A 123 37.72 -3.65 9.65
N MET A 124 38.17 -3.78 8.40
CA MET A 124 37.89 -2.82 7.31
C MET A 124 36.39 -2.64 7.09
N CYS A 125 35.65 -3.74 6.92
CA CYS A 125 34.20 -3.74 6.67
C CYS A 125 33.36 -3.37 7.90
N ASN A 126 33.96 -3.24 9.09
CA ASN A 126 33.32 -2.75 10.31
C ASN A 126 33.65 -1.27 10.63
N SER A 127 34.74 -0.72 10.06
CA SER A 127 35.26 0.61 10.43
C SER A 127 35.28 1.65 9.31
N HIS A 128 35.51 1.27 8.05
CA HIS A 128 35.65 2.24 6.95
C HIS A 128 34.28 2.61 6.33
N MET A 129 34.14 3.86 5.86
CA MET A 129 32.85 4.39 5.37
C MET A 129 32.38 3.81 4.02
N SER A 130 33.32 3.44 3.14
CA SER A 130 33.04 2.83 1.83
C SER A 130 32.88 1.30 1.89
N GLU A 131 32.96 0.72 3.09
CA GLU A 131 33.25 -0.70 3.28
C GLU A 131 32.11 -1.41 4.02
N VAL A 132 31.14 -1.87 3.25
CA VAL A 132 29.91 -2.54 3.73
C VAL A 132 29.72 -3.94 3.13
N LYS A 133 30.82 -4.56 2.70
CA LYS A 133 30.86 -5.83 1.95
C LYS A 133 30.28 -6.98 2.79
N GLU A 134 29.29 -7.71 2.25
CA GLU A 134 28.85 -9.01 2.78
C GLU A 134 29.61 -10.15 2.06
N LEU A 135 29.39 -11.40 2.46
CA LEU A 135 30.15 -12.55 1.97
C LEU A 135 29.56 -13.18 0.70
N THR A 136 30.38 -13.94 -0.01
CA THR A 136 29.98 -14.85 -1.10
C THR A 136 29.78 -16.29 -0.56
N PRO A 137 29.16 -17.23 -1.32
CA PRO A 137 28.86 -18.58 -0.82
C PRO A 137 30.10 -19.41 -0.48
N GLU A 138 31.25 -19.10 -1.09
CA GLU A 138 32.49 -19.90 -1.00
C GLU A 138 32.99 -20.00 0.44
N PHE A 139 32.82 -18.94 1.23
CA PHE A 139 33.07 -18.87 2.68
C PHE A 139 32.35 -19.95 3.52
N TYR A 140 31.40 -20.68 2.93
CA TYR A 140 30.63 -21.73 3.58
C TYR A 140 30.68 -23.09 2.85
N CYS A 141 31.46 -23.22 1.76
CA CYS A 141 31.54 -24.46 0.99
C CYS A 141 32.94 -24.90 0.51
N ASP A 142 33.87 -23.99 0.20
CA ASP A 142 35.22 -24.36 -0.31
C ASP A 142 36.30 -23.36 0.16
N GLY A 143 37.44 -23.88 0.64
CA GLY A 143 38.57 -23.09 1.10
C GLY A 143 39.60 -22.76 0.03
N ASN A 144 39.46 -23.27 -1.20
CA ASN A 144 40.46 -23.08 -2.26
C ASN A 144 40.73 -21.61 -2.61
N PHE A 145 39.74 -20.71 -2.50
CA PHE A 145 39.93 -19.28 -2.77
C PHE A 145 40.87 -18.58 -1.77
N LEU A 146 41.15 -19.21 -0.62
CA LEU A 146 42.07 -18.71 0.39
C LEU A 146 43.54 -19.06 0.08
N ARG A 147 43.82 -19.90 -0.93
CA ARG A 147 45.17 -20.34 -1.31
C ARG A 147 45.60 -19.81 -2.67
N ASN A 148 46.84 -19.33 -2.77
CA ASN A 148 47.50 -18.97 -4.02
C ASN A 148 48.10 -20.22 -4.71
N VAL A 149 47.28 -21.26 -4.93
CA VAL A 149 47.74 -22.54 -5.54
C VAL A 149 48.38 -22.32 -6.91
N ASN A 150 47.87 -21.33 -7.65
CA ASN A 150 48.37 -20.91 -8.96
C ASN A 150 49.70 -20.13 -8.92
N LYS A 151 50.23 -19.82 -7.71
CA LYS A 151 51.48 -19.07 -7.49
C LYS A 151 51.52 -17.72 -8.23
N PHE A 152 50.40 -17.00 -8.23
CA PHE A 152 50.30 -15.69 -8.85
C PHE A 152 51.27 -14.69 -8.18
N PRO A 153 51.89 -13.77 -8.95
CA PRO A 153 52.79 -12.75 -8.42
C PRO A 153 51.99 -11.57 -7.82
N LEU A 154 51.54 -11.74 -6.57
CA LEU A 154 50.67 -10.76 -5.89
C LEU A 154 51.42 -9.61 -5.18
N GLY A 155 52.74 -9.54 -5.35
CA GLY A 155 53.58 -8.44 -4.86
C GLY A 155 53.82 -8.41 -3.34
N LYS A 156 54.22 -7.24 -2.84
CA LYS A 156 54.47 -6.95 -1.42
C LYS A 156 53.70 -5.71 -0.99
N ARG A 157 53.14 -5.76 0.21
CA ARG A 157 52.49 -4.63 0.90
C ARG A 157 53.52 -3.65 1.44
N GLN A 158 53.08 -2.46 1.84
CA GLN A 158 53.96 -1.40 2.36
C GLN A 158 54.72 -1.84 3.61
N ASP A 159 54.08 -2.67 4.45
CA ASP A 159 54.68 -3.35 5.62
C ASP A 159 55.67 -4.48 5.27
N GLN A 160 56.07 -4.59 4.01
CA GLN A 160 57.01 -5.57 3.44
C GLN A 160 56.51 -7.03 3.40
N HIS A 161 55.31 -7.33 3.90
CA HIS A 161 54.75 -8.67 3.80
C HIS A 161 54.36 -9.00 2.34
N VAL A 162 54.77 -10.19 1.89
CA VAL A 162 54.40 -10.74 0.58
C VAL A 162 52.92 -11.16 0.63
N VAL A 163 52.13 -10.75 -0.36
CA VAL A 163 50.76 -11.26 -0.50
C VAL A 163 50.84 -12.65 -1.12
N ASN A 164 50.26 -13.65 -0.47
CA ASN A 164 50.22 -15.02 -0.97
C ASN A 164 48.88 -15.69 -0.60
N ASP A 165 48.88 -16.78 0.16
CA ASP A 165 47.69 -17.32 0.82
C ASP A 165 47.08 -16.27 1.77
N VAL A 166 45.78 -16.39 2.03
CA VAL A 166 45.03 -15.48 2.93
C VAL A 166 45.35 -15.83 4.38
N GLN A 167 45.70 -14.82 5.17
CA GLN A 167 45.92 -14.96 6.61
C GLN A 167 44.59 -15.33 7.30
N LEU A 168 44.58 -16.50 7.92
CA LEU A 168 43.43 -17.04 8.63
C LEU A 168 43.38 -16.53 10.08
N PRO A 169 42.20 -16.56 10.73
CA PRO A 169 42.09 -16.40 12.18
C PRO A 169 42.88 -17.49 12.90
N LYS A 170 43.45 -17.18 14.07
CA LYS A 170 44.32 -18.11 14.80
C LYS A 170 43.62 -19.43 15.17
N TRP A 171 42.32 -19.38 15.40
CA TRP A 171 41.46 -20.54 15.68
C TRP A 171 41.24 -21.50 14.49
N ALA A 172 41.79 -21.23 13.30
CA ALA A 172 41.74 -22.13 12.15
C ALA A 172 43.14 -22.35 11.55
N ALA A 173 43.68 -23.56 11.71
CA ALA A 173 45.01 -23.90 11.19
C ALA A 173 45.04 -24.09 9.66
N THR A 174 43.88 -24.32 9.03
CA THR A 174 43.75 -24.57 7.58
C THR A 174 42.48 -23.93 6.98
N PRO A 175 42.46 -23.66 5.66
CA PRO A 175 41.25 -23.26 4.94
C PRO A 175 40.08 -24.25 5.11
N GLU A 176 40.34 -25.55 5.15
CA GLU A 176 39.30 -26.57 5.37
C GLU A 176 38.68 -26.43 6.76
N GLU A 177 39.49 -26.16 7.78
CA GLU A 177 39.02 -25.91 9.14
C GLU A 177 38.25 -24.60 9.26
N PHE A 178 38.75 -23.53 8.64
CA PHE A 178 38.06 -22.24 8.58
C PHE A 178 36.64 -22.40 8.00
N ILE A 179 36.51 -23.09 6.86
CA ILE A 179 35.23 -23.35 6.20
C ILE A 179 34.34 -24.31 7.02
N ARG A 180 34.92 -25.33 7.66
CA ARG A 180 34.22 -26.23 8.60
C ARG A 180 33.59 -25.44 9.74
N ILE A 181 34.33 -24.49 10.32
CA ILE A 181 33.88 -23.66 11.44
C ILE A 181 32.85 -22.61 10.97
N HIS A 182 33.09 -21.91 9.86
CA HIS A 182 32.12 -20.99 9.26
C HIS A 182 30.78 -21.68 8.94
N ARG A 183 30.81 -22.89 8.37
CA ARG A 183 29.61 -23.66 8.08
C ARG A 183 28.90 -24.16 9.35
N ALA A 184 29.65 -24.56 10.38
CA ALA A 184 29.08 -24.92 11.68
C ALA A 184 28.44 -23.70 12.37
N ALA A 185 29.01 -22.51 12.23
CA ALA A 185 28.44 -21.27 12.73
C ALA A 185 27.15 -20.90 11.97
N LEU A 186 27.14 -20.98 10.63
CA LEU A 186 25.97 -20.69 9.79
C LEU A 186 24.76 -21.61 10.09
N GLU A 187 25.01 -22.90 10.35
CA GLU A 187 23.96 -23.88 10.70
C GLU A 187 23.68 -23.96 12.21
N SER A 188 24.28 -23.10 13.03
CA SER A 188 24.07 -23.08 14.49
C SER A 188 22.63 -22.73 14.89
N ASP A 189 22.25 -23.08 16.12
CA ASP A 189 20.96 -22.65 16.70
C ASP A 189 20.87 -21.13 16.87
N HIS A 190 21.99 -20.44 17.08
CA HIS A 190 22.03 -18.97 17.17
C HIS A 190 21.66 -18.33 15.82
N VAL A 191 22.37 -18.70 14.74
CA VAL A 191 22.07 -18.18 13.40
C VAL A 191 20.69 -18.65 12.92
N SER A 192 20.31 -19.89 13.18
CA SER A 192 18.95 -20.40 12.91
C SER A 192 17.86 -19.53 13.53
N GLN A 193 18.09 -19.00 14.72
CA GLN A 193 17.15 -18.12 15.40
C GLN A 193 17.12 -16.69 14.86
N HIS A 194 18.17 -16.20 14.20
CA HIS A 194 18.30 -14.78 13.81
C HIS A 194 18.42 -14.53 12.30
N LEU A 195 18.72 -15.52 11.47
CA LEU A 195 18.93 -15.37 10.01
C LEU A 195 17.73 -14.73 9.27
N HIS A 196 16.51 -14.94 9.78
CA HIS A 196 15.31 -14.26 9.27
C HIS A 196 15.41 -12.72 9.32
N GLU A 197 16.10 -12.15 10.31
CA GLU A 197 16.26 -10.71 10.49
C GLU A 197 17.24 -10.10 9.46
N TRP A 198 18.22 -10.90 8.99
CA TRP A 198 19.13 -10.55 7.89
C TRP A 198 18.46 -10.76 6.52
N ILE A 199 17.65 -11.82 6.38
CA ILE A 199 16.80 -12.02 5.20
C ILE A 199 15.86 -10.81 5.02
N ASP A 200 15.32 -10.25 6.11
CA ASP A 200 14.52 -9.02 6.06
C ASP A 200 15.28 -7.80 5.50
N LEU A 201 16.60 -7.69 5.74
CA LEU A 201 17.44 -6.60 5.21
C LEU A 201 17.73 -6.76 3.71
N ILE A 202 18.07 -7.98 3.27
CA ILE A 202 18.60 -8.22 1.92
C ILE A 202 17.50 -8.59 0.91
N PHE A 203 16.47 -9.33 1.34
CA PHE A 203 15.40 -9.84 0.47
C PHE A 203 13.98 -9.46 0.95
N GLY A 204 13.81 -9.07 2.21
CA GLY A 204 12.50 -8.83 2.82
C GLY A 204 12.16 -7.35 3.02
N PHE A 205 11.28 -7.08 3.99
CA PHE A 205 10.60 -5.78 4.08
C PHE A 205 11.52 -4.60 4.48
N LYS A 206 12.67 -4.87 5.10
CA LYS A 206 13.67 -3.84 5.46
C LYS A 206 14.63 -3.51 4.30
N GLN A 207 14.46 -4.08 3.10
CA GLN A 207 15.29 -3.68 1.94
C GLN A 207 14.98 -2.24 1.47
N ARG A 208 13.74 -1.74 1.64
CA ARG A 208 13.31 -0.43 1.11
C ARG A 208 12.44 0.38 2.08
N GLY A 209 12.25 1.67 1.74
CA GLY A 209 11.30 2.57 2.39
C GLY A 209 11.56 2.82 3.89
N LYS A 210 10.51 3.19 4.62
CA LYS A 210 10.59 3.54 6.06
C LYS A 210 11.07 2.38 6.96
N ALA A 211 10.97 1.13 6.50
CA ALA A 211 11.53 -0.02 7.19
C ALA A 211 13.06 -0.12 7.02
N ALA A 212 13.58 0.14 5.82
CA ALA A 212 15.02 0.23 5.58
C ALA A 212 15.67 1.37 6.37
N LEU A 213 15.07 2.57 6.34
CA LEU A 213 15.61 3.72 7.06
C LEU A 213 15.71 3.46 8.57
N LYS A 214 14.66 2.89 9.19
CA LYS A 214 14.68 2.46 10.60
C LYS A 214 15.66 1.33 10.91
N ALA A 215 16.04 0.55 9.91
CA ALA A 215 17.05 -0.52 10.02
C ALA A 215 18.46 -0.05 9.61
N ASN A 216 18.64 1.25 9.32
CA ASN A 216 19.88 1.84 8.79
C ASN A 216 20.36 1.18 7.49
N ASN A 217 19.45 0.74 6.63
CA ASN A 217 19.71 -0.17 5.50
C ASN A 217 19.50 0.50 4.13
N VAL A 218 19.97 1.74 3.94
CA VAL A 218 19.66 2.57 2.75
C VAL A 218 20.90 2.77 1.88
N PHE A 219 20.94 2.06 0.75
CA PHE A 219 21.96 2.16 -0.30
C PHE A 219 21.59 3.21 -1.36
N TYR A 220 22.58 3.58 -2.18
CA TYR A 220 22.42 4.45 -3.35
C TYR A 220 21.35 3.96 -4.34
N TYR A 221 20.57 4.87 -4.92
CA TYR A 221 19.30 4.53 -5.57
C TYR A 221 19.40 3.61 -6.78
N LEU A 222 20.45 3.76 -7.60
CA LEU A 222 20.69 2.91 -8.77
C LEU A 222 20.94 1.44 -8.42
N THR A 223 21.26 1.12 -7.15
CA THR A 223 21.40 -0.27 -6.71
C THR A 223 20.05 -1.00 -6.68
N TYR A 224 18.92 -0.30 -6.54
CA TYR A 224 17.62 -0.95 -6.35
C TYR A 224 17.00 -1.40 -7.68
N TYR A 225 16.78 -2.71 -7.81
CA TYR A 225 16.03 -3.30 -8.91
C TYR A 225 14.73 -2.53 -9.21
N GLY A 226 14.54 -2.15 -10.48
CA GLY A 226 13.31 -1.54 -11.01
C GLY A 226 13.15 -0.02 -10.82
N VAL A 227 14.16 0.68 -10.27
CA VAL A 227 14.11 2.14 -10.07
C VAL A 227 14.35 2.93 -11.36
N VAL A 228 15.18 2.44 -12.28
CA VAL A 228 15.43 3.08 -13.58
C VAL A 228 14.86 2.23 -14.72
N ASP A 229 14.17 2.90 -15.65
CA ASP A 229 13.63 2.32 -16.88
C ASP A 229 14.50 2.78 -18.06
N LEU A 230 15.59 2.05 -18.30
CA LEU A 230 16.67 2.42 -19.25
C LEU A 230 16.15 2.64 -20.68
N ASP A 231 15.08 1.95 -21.08
CA ASP A 231 14.49 2.08 -22.41
C ASP A 231 13.67 3.37 -22.61
N ARG A 232 13.47 4.16 -21.55
CA ARG A 232 12.96 5.54 -21.65
C ARG A 232 14.07 6.58 -21.85
N ILE A 233 15.33 6.22 -21.58
CA ILE A 233 16.46 7.16 -21.68
C ILE A 233 16.84 7.30 -23.16
N LYS A 234 16.48 8.45 -23.74
CA LYS A 234 16.72 8.76 -25.17
C LYS A 234 18.12 9.30 -25.44
N ASP A 235 18.82 9.80 -24.43
CA ASP A 235 20.22 10.19 -24.53
C ASP A 235 21.11 8.94 -24.37
N PRO A 236 21.87 8.54 -25.41
CA PRO A 236 22.75 7.38 -25.32
C PRO A 236 23.86 7.55 -24.28
N PHE A 237 24.35 8.78 -24.04
CA PHE A 237 25.45 9.01 -23.09
C PHE A 237 24.98 8.87 -21.64
N LEU A 238 23.84 9.48 -21.28
CA LEU A 238 23.21 9.24 -19.98
C LEU A 238 22.84 7.77 -19.78
N ARG A 239 22.33 7.09 -20.83
CA ARG A 239 22.01 5.66 -20.76
C ARG A 239 23.25 4.80 -20.46
N GLU A 240 24.33 4.97 -21.23
CA GLU A 240 25.59 4.25 -21.06
C GLU A 240 26.19 4.51 -19.66
N SER A 241 26.19 5.76 -19.22
CA SER A 241 26.66 6.17 -17.89
C SER A 241 25.88 5.46 -16.77
N MET A 242 24.54 5.43 -16.86
CA MET A 242 23.69 4.76 -15.87
C MET A 242 23.82 3.23 -15.93
N GLU A 243 23.93 2.63 -17.11
CA GLU A 243 24.19 1.19 -17.28
C GLU A 243 25.55 0.79 -16.67
N LEU A 244 26.60 1.57 -16.91
CA LEU A 244 27.92 1.37 -16.29
C LEU A 244 27.85 1.53 -14.76
N GLN A 245 27.13 2.54 -14.24
CA GLN A 245 27.01 2.74 -12.80
C GLN A 245 26.25 1.59 -12.11
N ILE A 246 25.16 1.11 -12.72
CA ILE A 246 24.36 -0.04 -12.26
C ILE A 246 25.17 -1.35 -12.31
N ALA A 247 26.05 -1.53 -13.29
CA ALA A 247 26.91 -2.72 -13.39
C ALA A 247 28.04 -2.74 -12.35
N HIS A 248 28.71 -1.60 -12.11
CA HIS A 248 29.93 -1.57 -11.31
C HIS A 248 29.70 -1.29 -9.82
N PHE A 249 28.77 -0.42 -9.46
CA PHE A 249 28.57 0.03 -8.07
C PHE A 249 27.60 -0.87 -7.28
N GLY A 250 27.02 -1.89 -7.93
CA GLY A 250 26.30 -2.99 -7.30
C GLY A 250 24.79 -2.89 -7.42
N GLN A 251 24.13 -4.03 -7.19
CA GLN A 251 22.68 -4.17 -7.32
C GLN A 251 22.12 -4.93 -6.12
N CYS A 252 21.11 -4.38 -5.46
CA CYS A 252 20.26 -5.09 -4.51
C CYS A 252 19.52 -6.25 -5.21
N PRO A 253 19.36 -7.43 -4.58
CA PRO A 253 18.51 -8.50 -5.11
C PRO A 253 17.05 -8.05 -5.28
N MET A 254 16.27 -8.77 -6.08
CA MET A 254 14.82 -8.54 -6.12
C MET A 254 14.20 -8.77 -4.74
N GLN A 255 13.38 -7.84 -4.28
CA GLN A 255 12.68 -7.96 -2.99
C GLN A 255 11.62 -9.08 -3.09
N LEU A 256 11.72 -10.08 -2.22
CA LEU A 256 10.88 -11.27 -2.20
C LEU A 256 9.70 -11.15 -1.22
N PHE A 257 9.84 -10.35 -0.16
CA PHE A 257 8.86 -10.27 0.93
C PHE A 257 8.58 -8.82 1.35
N GLY A 258 7.31 -8.40 1.30
CA GLY A 258 6.84 -7.13 1.85
C GLY A 258 6.48 -7.17 3.35
N ALA A 259 6.63 -8.33 4.00
CA ALA A 259 6.33 -8.55 5.41
C ALA A 259 7.51 -9.25 6.12
N PRO A 260 7.60 -9.20 7.46
CA PRO A 260 8.69 -9.84 8.21
C PRO A 260 8.81 -11.34 7.92
N HIS A 261 10.03 -11.79 7.64
CA HIS A 261 10.33 -13.19 7.34
C HIS A 261 10.04 -14.09 8.56
N PRO A 262 9.43 -15.28 8.39
CA PRO A 262 9.24 -16.20 9.50
C PRO A 262 10.56 -16.64 10.17
N LYS A 263 10.61 -16.60 11.51
CA LYS A 263 11.70 -17.20 12.29
C LYS A 263 11.71 -18.72 12.12
N ARG A 264 12.88 -19.34 11.96
CA ARG A 264 13.05 -20.81 11.92
C ARG A 264 12.59 -21.37 13.27
N ILE A 265 11.56 -22.22 13.27
CA ILE A 265 11.16 -22.95 14.47
C ILE A 265 12.21 -24.04 14.70
N ALA A 266 12.84 -24.04 15.87
CA ALA A 266 13.76 -25.10 16.25
C ALA A 266 13.01 -26.44 16.29
N THR A 267 13.47 -27.42 15.51
CA THR A 267 12.92 -28.77 15.54
C THR A 267 13.29 -29.44 16.85
N ALA A 268 12.34 -29.55 17.78
CA ALA A 268 12.51 -30.33 19.00
C ALA A 268 13.05 -31.73 18.65
N THR A 269 14.13 -32.13 19.34
CA THR A 269 14.95 -33.28 18.98
C THR A 269 14.09 -34.54 18.82
N PHE A 270 13.98 -35.05 17.59
CA PHE A 270 13.17 -36.24 17.31
C PHE A 270 13.81 -37.43 18.04
N GLY A 271 13.18 -37.84 19.15
CA GLY A 271 13.68 -38.90 20.00
C GLY A 271 13.94 -40.17 19.21
N ARG A 272 15.17 -40.66 19.29
CA ARG A 272 15.72 -41.79 18.50
C ARG A 272 14.99 -43.10 18.82
N ARG A 273 13.76 -43.28 18.33
CA ARG A 273 13.07 -44.56 18.36
C ARG A 273 13.87 -45.57 17.56
N SER A 274 14.23 -46.68 18.21
CA SER A 274 14.94 -47.79 17.58
C SER A 274 14.19 -48.26 16.34
N LEU A 275 14.94 -48.66 15.30
CA LEU A 275 14.36 -49.53 14.28
C LEU A 275 13.87 -50.80 14.97
N ALA A 276 12.63 -51.16 14.69
CA ALA A 276 12.08 -52.48 14.92
C ALA A 276 11.66 -53.03 13.55
N THR A 277 12.22 -54.18 13.22
CA THR A 277 12.18 -54.92 11.95
C THR A 277 10.86 -54.82 11.16
N VAL A 278 10.96 -54.50 9.87
CA VAL A 278 9.86 -54.67 8.90
C VAL A 278 9.85 -56.10 8.36
N GLY A 279 8.68 -56.71 8.27
CA GLY A 279 8.42 -57.97 7.56
C GLY A 279 6.92 -58.26 7.55
N GLY A 280 6.41 -58.90 6.49
CA GLY A 280 4.99 -59.31 6.39
C GLY A 280 4.16 -58.58 5.32
N GLU A 281 4.41 -58.95 4.08
CA GLU A 281 3.47 -59.15 2.94
C GLU A 281 2.06 -58.50 2.90
N ALA A 282 1.84 -57.83 1.76
CA ALA A 282 0.65 -57.80 0.90
C ALA A 282 -0.74 -58.34 1.36
N THR A 283 -1.79 -57.56 1.06
CA THR A 283 -2.78 -57.90 0.01
C THR A 283 -3.64 -56.67 -0.35
N ALA A 284 -4.47 -56.74 -1.39
CA ALA A 284 -5.24 -55.62 -1.93
C ALA A 284 -6.72 -55.95 -2.13
N THR A 285 -7.62 -54.96 -2.02
CA THR A 285 -8.91 -54.86 -2.76
C THR A 285 -9.50 -53.46 -2.64
N ASN A 286 -10.05 -52.94 -3.74
CA ASN A 286 -11.01 -51.82 -3.74
C ASN A 286 -12.47 -52.39 -3.76
N PRO A 287 -13.51 -51.60 -4.07
CA PRO A 287 -14.49 -51.03 -3.14
C PRO A 287 -15.83 -51.81 -3.17
N PRO A 288 -16.97 -51.21 -2.74
CA PRO A 288 -17.82 -50.59 -3.77
C PRO A 288 -18.58 -49.32 -3.34
N VAL A 289 -19.35 -48.77 -4.28
CA VAL A 289 -20.21 -47.57 -4.19
C VAL A 289 -21.68 -47.96 -4.07
N SER A 290 -22.50 -47.20 -3.32
CA SER A 290 -23.96 -46.97 -3.48
C SER A 290 -24.59 -46.50 -2.15
N ALA A 291 -25.82 -45.96 -2.06
CA ALA A 291 -26.60 -45.04 -2.90
C ALA A 291 -27.86 -44.61 -2.10
N THR A 292 -28.61 -43.60 -2.58
CA THR A 292 -29.87 -43.08 -1.98
C THR A 292 -29.72 -42.40 -0.61
N GLY A 293 -30.60 -41.50 -0.16
CA GLY A 293 -31.75 -40.86 -0.81
C GLY A 293 -32.84 -40.49 0.21
N GLY A 294 -33.40 -39.27 0.13
CA GLY A 294 -34.53 -38.88 1.00
C GLY A 294 -34.62 -37.38 1.30
N VAL A 295 -35.60 -36.70 0.69
CA VAL A 295 -36.02 -35.34 1.05
C VAL A 295 -37.08 -35.40 2.14
N LYS A 296 -37.06 -34.46 3.10
CA LYS A 296 -38.30 -33.97 3.74
C LYS A 296 -38.16 -32.54 4.26
N SER A 297 -39.17 -31.73 3.94
CA SER A 297 -39.33 -30.35 4.38
C SER A 297 -40.18 -30.27 5.65
N GLY A 298 -40.07 -29.15 6.37
CA GLY A 298 -40.95 -28.81 7.50
C GLY A 298 -41.08 -27.30 7.60
N VAL A 299 -42.29 -26.79 7.36
CA VAL A 299 -42.66 -25.37 7.50
C VAL A 299 -43.70 -25.26 8.59
N ALA A 300 -43.55 -24.27 9.48
CA ALA A 300 -44.58 -23.86 10.42
C ALA A 300 -44.50 -22.34 10.61
N SER A 301 -45.66 -21.70 10.73
CA SER A 301 -45.81 -20.26 10.99
C SER A 301 -47.13 -20.01 11.75
N LEU A 302 -47.44 -18.74 12.02
CA LEU A 302 -48.57 -18.24 12.83
C LEU A 302 -48.39 -18.45 14.36
N GLY A 303 -48.70 -17.48 15.21
CA GLY A 303 -49.11 -16.09 14.96
C GLY A 303 -49.81 -15.46 16.17
N GLY A 304 -50.09 -14.15 16.12
CA GLY A 304 -50.99 -13.45 17.06
C GLY A 304 -50.34 -12.31 17.87
N PRO A 305 -51.09 -11.26 18.28
CA PRO A 305 -50.50 -9.98 18.68
C PRO A 305 -50.74 -9.57 20.15
N GLY A 306 -49.94 -8.61 20.62
CA GLY A 306 -50.16 -7.88 21.89
C GLY A 306 -49.43 -6.54 21.88
N SER A 307 -49.99 -5.52 22.54
CA SER A 307 -49.45 -4.15 22.57
C SER A 307 -49.46 -3.59 23.98
N MET A 308 -48.32 -3.05 24.45
CA MET A 308 -48.20 -1.70 25.01
C MET A 308 -46.86 -1.42 25.72
N LYS A 309 -46.40 -0.17 25.58
CA LYS A 309 -45.57 0.65 26.51
C LYS A 309 -44.09 0.30 26.77
N LEU A 310 -43.26 1.32 26.56
CA LEU A 310 -41.93 1.53 27.14
C LEU A 310 -42.02 1.71 28.68
N PRO A 311 -40.94 1.46 29.43
CA PRO A 311 -40.10 2.60 29.83
C PRO A 311 -38.58 2.31 29.95
N GLY A 312 -37.80 3.38 30.13
CA GLY A 312 -36.54 3.34 30.88
C GLY A 312 -35.26 3.15 30.06
N SER A 313 -34.43 4.19 30.01
CA SER A 313 -33.05 4.09 29.55
C SER A 313 -32.14 3.51 30.65
N SER A 314 -31.38 2.48 30.31
CA SER A 314 -30.16 2.08 31.03
C SER A 314 -29.19 1.44 30.05
N GLY A 315 -27.89 1.64 30.27
CA GLY A 315 -26.87 1.36 29.27
C GLY A 315 -26.66 -0.13 28.99
N ASN A 316 -26.77 -0.54 27.73
CA ASN A 316 -26.28 -1.81 27.23
C ASN A 316 -25.19 -1.55 26.18
N ALA A 317 -24.09 -2.31 26.25
CA ALA A 317 -23.02 -2.23 25.26
C ALA A 317 -23.50 -2.79 23.92
N THR A 318 -23.89 -1.91 23.00
CA THR A 318 -24.40 -2.31 21.67
C THR A 318 -23.30 -2.90 20.81
N THR A 319 -23.62 -4.00 20.12
CA THR A 319 -22.75 -4.63 19.13
C THR A 319 -22.53 -3.70 17.93
N ASN A 320 -21.29 -3.70 17.38
CA ASN A 320 -20.90 -2.84 16.26
C ASN A 320 -21.55 -3.27 14.92
N ILE A 321 -22.86 -3.01 14.79
CA ILE A 321 -23.58 -2.95 13.52
C ILE A 321 -23.60 -1.49 13.09
N ALA A 322 -23.00 -1.20 11.94
CA ALA A 322 -23.01 0.13 11.37
C ALA A 322 -24.45 0.57 11.04
N ARG A 323 -24.85 1.78 11.44
CA ARG A 323 -26.16 2.33 11.09
C ARG A 323 -26.19 2.67 9.59
N PRO A 324 -27.21 2.28 8.81
CA PRO A 324 -27.38 2.78 7.44
C PRO A 324 -27.49 4.31 7.42
N LEU A 325 -26.85 4.97 6.45
CA LEU A 325 -26.91 6.44 6.32
C LEU A 325 -28.34 6.96 6.16
N SER A 326 -29.23 6.20 5.53
CA SER A 326 -30.65 6.52 5.40
C SER A 326 -31.42 6.50 6.73
N LEU A 327 -30.80 6.10 7.84
CA LEU A 327 -31.30 6.35 9.20
C LEU A 327 -30.75 7.66 9.78
N SER A 328 -29.45 7.92 9.62
CA SER A 328 -28.76 9.13 10.08
C SER A 328 -29.32 10.43 9.47
N PHE A 329 -29.79 10.34 8.24
CA PHE A 329 -30.39 11.44 7.48
C PHE A 329 -31.93 11.48 7.53
N GLN A 330 -32.57 10.85 8.53
CA GLN A 330 -34.04 10.90 8.67
C GLN A 330 -34.57 12.25 9.14
N ASP A 331 -33.85 12.93 10.02
CA ASP A 331 -34.22 14.27 10.45
C ASP A 331 -33.68 15.31 9.46
N ILE A 332 -34.59 15.88 8.67
CA ILE A 332 -34.34 16.92 7.66
C ILE A 332 -34.76 18.31 8.14
N SER A 333 -34.90 18.53 9.46
CA SER A 333 -35.13 19.86 10.00
C SER A 333 -33.93 20.78 9.73
N LEU A 334 -34.20 22.08 9.52
CA LEU A 334 -33.16 23.08 9.29
C LEU A 334 -32.16 23.13 10.45
N GLU A 335 -32.63 22.96 11.70
CA GLU A 335 -31.76 22.91 12.87
C GLU A 335 -30.76 21.75 12.81
N GLU A 336 -31.19 20.54 12.43
CA GLU A 336 -30.28 19.40 12.29
C GLU A 336 -29.39 19.54 11.05
N GLN A 337 -29.85 20.14 9.96
CA GLN A 337 -29.01 20.45 8.80
C GLN A 337 -27.91 21.49 9.11
N GLU A 338 -28.22 22.53 9.90
CA GLU A 338 -27.24 23.53 10.35
C GLU A 338 -26.25 22.93 11.36
N LYS A 339 -26.71 22.14 12.34
CA LYS A 339 -25.84 21.37 13.25
C LYS A 339 -24.88 20.50 12.42
N ARG A 340 -25.40 19.69 11.49
CA ARG A 340 -24.58 18.82 10.61
C ARG A 340 -23.58 19.61 9.76
N ARG A 341 -23.95 20.79 9.26
CA ARG A 341 -23.05 21.68 8.48
C ARG A 341 -21.90 22.23 9.32
N ASN A 342 -22.14 22.55 10.58
CA ASN A 342 -21.14 23.13 11.49
C ASN A 342 -20.30 22.10 12.27
N TRP A 343 -20.67 20.81 12.23
CA TRP A 343 -20.05 19.75 13.03
C TRP A 343 -18.90 19.01 12.33
N SER A 344 -18.81 19.06 10.99
CA SER A 344 -17.83 18.28 10.21
C SER A 344 -16.40 18.88 10.31
N PRO A 345 -15.43 18.22 10.99
CA PRO A 345 -14.03 18.66 10.90
C PRO A 345 -13.46 18.34 9.51
N SER A 346 -12.64 19.25 9.00
CA SER A 346 -11.86 19.07 7.77
C SER A 346 -10.35 19.12 8.03
N VAL A 347 -9.57 18.61 7.08
CA VAL A 347 -8.13 18.82 7.00
C VAL A 347 -7.68 18.84 5.54
N ASP A 348 -6.82 19.80 5.21
CA ASP A 348 -6.31 20.01 3.86
C ASP A 348 -4.88 19.48 3.77
N VAL A 349 -4.60 18.61 2.80
CA VAL A 349 -3.25 18.13 2.52
C VAL A 349 -2.75 18.72 1.22
N LYS A 350 -1.63 19.44 1.30
CA LYS A 350 -1.04 20.15 0.15
C LYS A 350 -0.57 19.18 -0.95
N PRO A 351 -0.64 19.61 -2.23
CA PRO A 351 -0.15 18.82 -3.37
C PRO A 351 1.34 18.50 -3.28
N LEU A 352 1.71 17.40 -3.93
CA LEU A 352 3.11 17.08 -4.29
C LEU A 352 3.57 17.88 -5.52
N VAL A 353 2.67 18.00 -6.50
CA VAL A 353 2.81 18.73 -7.76
C VAL A 353 1.49 19.46 -7.98
N PRO A 354 1.47 20.74 -8.41
CA PRO A 354 0.24 21.48 -8.63
C PRO A 354 -0.46 21.04 -9.92
N CYS A 355 -1.20 19.93 -9.84
CA CYS A 355 -1.97 19.35 -10.94
C CYS A 355 -3.16 18.53 -10.41
N ALA A 356 -4.25 18.50 -11.17
CA ALA A 356 -5.54 17.99 -10.70
C ALA A 356 -5.51 16.52 -10.28
N ILE A 357 -6.19 16.20 -9.18
CA ILE A 357 -6.42 14.82 -8.77
C ILE A 357 -7.52 14.21 -9.66
N ARG A 358 -7.20 13.14 -10.39
CA ARG A 358 -8.10 12.41 -11.30
C ARG A 358 -8.89 11.30 -10.62
N LEU A 359 -8.34 10.71 -9.56
CA LEU A 359 -8.99 9.63 -8.82
C LEU A 359 -8.59 9.68 -7.35
N THR A 360 -9.57 9.48 -6.48
CA THR A 360 -9.37 9.32 -5.03
C THR A 360 -10.00 8.00 -4.58
N LYS A 361 -9.34 7.29 -3.66
CA LYS A 361 -9.88 6.10 -2.99
C LYS A 361 -9.63 6.17 -1.49
N VAL A 362 -10.70 6.31 -0.71
CA VAL A 362 -10.63 6.18 0.75
C VAL A 362 -10.58 4.70 1.15
N LEU A 363 -9.65 4.36 2.04
CA LEU A 363 -9.46 3.05 2.67
C LEU A 363 -9.48 3.22 4.20
N PRO A 364 -9.64 2.15 5.02
CA PRO A 364 -9.89 2.29 6.46
C PRO A 364 -8.79 2.98 7.28
N ASP A 365 -7.55 3.00 6.81
CA ASP A 365 -6.42 3.71 7.44
C ASP A 365 -5.54 4.48 6.44
N ARG A 366 -5.98 4.60 5.18
CA ARG A 366 -5.23 5.22 4.07
C ARG A 366 -6.15 5.94 3.09
N ILE A 367 -5.59 6.83 2.31
CA ILE A 367 -6.19 7.35 1.07
C ILE A 367 -5.15 7.19 -0.04
N VAL A 368 -5.60 6.73 -1.20
CA VAL A 368 -4.80 6.67 -2.43
C VAL A 368 -5.37 7.70 -3.39
N THR A 369 -4.53 8.58 -3.94
CA THR A 369 -4.91 9.47 -5.05
C THR A 369 -4.09 9.17 -6.29
N VAL A 370 -4.61 9.54 -7.46
CA VAL A 370 -3.90 9.56 -8.74
C VAL A 370 -4.18 10.89 -9.44
N ASP A 371 -3.17 11.58 -9.94
CA ASP A 371 -3.29 12.90 -10.61
C ASP A 371 -3.22 12.82 -12.16
N GLU A 372 -3.33 13.98 -12.83
CA GLU A 372 -3.23 14.09 -14.30
C GLU A 372 -1.90 13.60 -14.88
N LEU A 373 -0.83 13.59 -14.09
CA LEU A 373 0.51 13.16 -14.49
C LEU A 373 0.75 11.68 -14.16
N GLY A 374 -0.32 10.97 -13.83
CA GLY A 374 -0.34 9.57 -13.43
C GLY A 374 0.33 9.29 -12.09
N VAL A 375 0.69 10.32 -11.31
CA VAL A 375 1.38 10.17 -10.03
C VAL A 375 0.43 9.66 -8.97
N ILE A 376 0.88 8.64 -8.26
CA ILE A 376 0.13 7.93 -7.22
C ILE A 376 0.62 8.44 -5.87
N SER A 377 -0.25 9.13 -5.12
CA SER A 377 0.08 9.59 -3.76
C SER A 377 -0.68 8.77 -2.73
N MET A 378 -0.03 8.50 -1.61
CA MET A 378 -0.64 7.83 -0.45
C MET A 378 -0.58 8.71 0.79
N TYR A 379 -1.68 8.70 1.52
CA TYR A 379 -1.89 9.45 2.75
C TYR A 379 -2.35 8.49 3.84
N SER A 380 -1.85 8.66 5.05
CA SER A 380 -2.42 8.08 6.26
C SER A 380 -3.41 9.06 6.87
N TRP A 381 -4.51 8.56 7.43
CA TRP A 381 -5.50 9.39 8.12
C TRP A 381 -5.96 8.72 9.41
N ARG A 382 -6.30 9.54 10.42
CA ARG A 382 -6.87 9.09 11.70
C ARG A 382 -7.75 10.16 12.32
N ILE A 383 -8.63 9.71 13.21
CA ILE A 383 -9.43 10.57 14.10
C ILE A 383 -8.74 10.58 15.47
N VAL A 384 -8.56 11.76 16.05
CA VAL A 384 -7.82 11.99 17.31
C VAL A 384 -8.68 12.82 18.27
N SER A 385 -8.66 12.56 19.57
CA SER A 385 -9.35 13.42 20.55
C SER A 385 -8.69 14.80 20.62
N LYS A 386 -9.47 15.88 20.66
CA LYS A 386 -8.95 17.22 20.99
C LYS A 386 -8.25 17.18 22.37
N PRO A 387 -7.08 17.80 22.53
CA PRO A 387 -6.50 18.01 23.85
C PRO A 387 -7.45 18.84 24.71
N GLN A 388 -7.78 18.35 25.91
CA GLN A 388 -8.48 19.19 26.89
C GLN A 388 -7.53 20.32 27.34
N PRO A 389 -8.00 21.57 27.49
CA PRO A 389 -7.20 22.64 28.07
C PRO A 389 -6.74 22.25 29.48
N GLN A 390 -5.43 22.33 29.74
CA GLN A 390 -4.92 22.14 31.10
C GLN A 390 -5.41 23.29 31.98
N GLN A 391 -6.35 22.97 32.88
CA GLN A 391 -6.77 23.92 33.91
C GLN A 391 -5.60 24.16 34.88
N HIS A 392 -4.88 25.26 34.71
CA HIS A 392 -3.88 25.70 35.67
C HIS A 392 -4.54 25.99 37.02
N SER A 393 -4.37 25.07 37.97
CA SER A 393 -4.89 25.18 39.34
C SER A 393 -4.14 26.28 40.11
N VAL A 394 -4.66 27.50 40.07
CA VAL A 394 -4.07 28.66 40.78
C VAL A 394 -4.25 28.51 42.30
N SER A 395 -3.23 27.99 42.97
CA SER A 395 -3.13 28.02 44.43
C SER A 395 -2.81 29.44 44.91
N ARG A 396 -3.75 30.07 45.63
CA ARG A 396 -3.60 31.44 46.16
C ARG A 396 -2.64 31.51 47.36
N SER A 397 -1.72 32.48 47.34
CA SER A 397 -1.18 33.15 48.54
C SER A 397 -0.81 34.61 48.22
N SER A 398 -0.77 35.45 49.25
CA SER A 398 -0.89 36.93 49.16
C SER A 398 0.46 37.67 49.01
N PRO A 399 0.47 38.94 48.53
CA PRO A 399 1.69 39.74 48.31
C PRO A 399 2.19 40.44 49.59
N PRO A 400 3.36 41.11 49.53
CA PRO A 400 3.29 42.57 49.65
C PRO A 400 4.19 43.41 48.71
N VAL A 401 3.67 44.61 48.49
CA VAL A 401 4.20 45.90 47.98
C VAL A 401 5.73 46.14 47.96
N SER A 402 6.13 46.89 46.92
CA SER A 402 7.42 47.53 46.59
C SER A 402 8.17 48.30 47.69
N LEU A 403 9.48 48.53 47.47
CA LEU A 403 10.09 49.88 47.58
C LEU A 403 11.41 50.03 46.79
N THR A 404 11.90 51.27 46.71
CA THR A 404 13.00 51.77 45.85
C THR A 404 14.42 51.58 46.43
N GLY A 405 15.43 51.49 45.56
CA GLY A 405 16.85 51.65 45.94
C GLY A 405 17.77 51.80 44.71
N ALA A 406 18.84 52.58 44.84
CA ALA A 406 19.89 52.80 43.83
C ALA A 406 21.29 52.74 44.50
N TRP A 407 22.36 53.16 43.81
CA TRP A 407 23.79 53.14 44.23
C TRP A 407 24.48 51.75 44.14
N THR A 408 25.77 51.59 43.81
CA THR A 408 26.68 52.21 42.80
C THR A 408 28.02 51.42 42.77
N ASP A 409 28.88 51.73 41.79
CA ASP A 409 30.37 51.71 41.85
C ASP A 409 31.21 50.41 41.90
N ALA A 410 32.00 50.28 40.80
CA ALA A 410 33.48 50.27 40.79
C ALA A 410 34.32 48.95 40.84
N ILE A 411 34.85 48.61 39.64
CA ILE A 411 36.29 48.55 39.29
C ILE A 411 37.24 47.68 40.17
N SER A 412 37.85 46.65 39.57
CA SER A 412 39.34 46.59 39.34
C SER A 412 39.85 45.29 38.64
N THR A 413 40.77 45.48 37.68
CA THR A 413 41.96 44.66 37.26
C THR A 413 41.95 43.12 37.41
N SER A 414 42.08 42.28 36.36
CA SER A 414 43.18 42.07 35.36
C SER A 414 44.41 41.30 35.92
N PRO A 415 45.45 40.85 35.15
CA PRO A 415 45.73 40.95 33.68
C PRO A 415 46.38 39.69 32.99
N LEU A 416 46.71 39.81 31.67
CA LEU A 416 47.72 39.05 30.85
C LEU A 416 47.52 37.52 30.67
N GLU A 417 48.08 36.80 29.68
CA GLU A 417 48.85 37.04 28.42
C GLU A 417 48.15 36.24 27.28
N CYS A 418 48.15 36.52 25.97
CA CYS A 418 48.98 37.27 25.00
C CYS A 418 50.01 36.43 24.19
N ASP A 419 49.99 36.66 22.87
CA ASP A 419 50.96 36.28 21.81
C ASP A 419 51.19 34.82 21.37
N SER A 420 51.58 34.53 20.10
CA SER A 420 51.07 34.98 18.76
C SER A 420 51.81 34.26 17.61
N MET A 421 51.40 34.52 16.36
CA MET A 421 52.19 34.44 15.10
C MET A 421 52.53 33.05 14.50
N SER A 422 52.71 32.88 13.17
CA SER A 422 52.22 33.65 12.00
C SER A 422 52.57 32.94 10.66
N GLU A 423 52.03 33.49 9.56
CA GLU A 423 52.55 33.50 8.16
C GLU A 423 52.24 32.34 7.16
N GLU A 424 51.88 32.83 5.97
CA GLU A 424 52.12 32.34 4.59
C GLU A 424 51.93 30.87 4.18
N PHE A 425 51.11 30.68 3.13
CA PHE A 425 51.69 30.36 1.81
C PHE A 425 50.92 31.05 0.68
N SER A 426 51.60 31.29 -0.46
CA SER A 426 51.12 32.13 -1.57
C SER A 426 51.40 31.51 -2.94
N SER A 427 50.62 31.94 -3.96
CA SER A 427 50.76 31.63 -5.38
C SER A 427 50.46 30.17 -5.80
N ALA A 428 50.16 29.85 -7.07
CA ALA A 428 50.07 30.68 -8.28
C ALA A 428 48.87 30.28 -9.16
N ALA A 429 48.47 31.14 -10.10
CA ALA A 429 47.34 30.92 -11.01
C ALA A 429 47.77 30.78 -12.48
N ILE A 430 46.93 30.13 -13.30
CA ILE A 430 46.92 30.28 -14.77
C ILE A 430 45.48 30.57 -15.22
N GLN A 431 45.33 31.43 -16.23
CA GLN A 431 44.06 32.00 -16.72
C GLN A 431 43.53 31.29 -17.97
N PHE A 432 42.22 31.37 -18.22
CA PHE A 432 41.61 31.86 -19.48
C PHE A 432 40.14 32.25 -19.17
N LYS A 433 39.77 33.54 -19.02
CA LYS A 433 39.53 34.62 -20.02
C LYS A 433 38.28 34.45 -20.91
N ASP A 434 37.21 35.12 -20.47
CA ASP A 434 36.30 36.03 -21.20
C ASP A 434 35.91 35.78 -22.67
N TYR A 435 34.61 36.00 -22.97
CA TYR A 435 34.21 37.14 -23.81
C TYR A 435 32.82 37.70 -23.43
N LYS A 436 32.50 38.93 -23.88
CA LYS A 436 31.47 39.83 -23.29
C LYS A 436 30.24 40.10 -24.18
N SER A 437 29.11 40.43 -23.54
CA SER A 437 28.23 41.61 -23.83
C SER A 437 27.10 41.71 -22.77
N THR A 438 26.91 42.76 -21.94
CA THR A 438 26.44 44.17 -22.17
C THR A 438 25.02 44.27 -22.75
N GLU A 439 24.04 45.08 -22.28
CA GLU A 439 23.86 46.08 -21.19
C GLU A 439 22.32 46.40 -21.06
N LYS A 440 21.69 47.30 -20.24
CA LYS A 440 22.12 48.41 -19.36
C LYS A 440 21.08 48.76 -18.24
N GLN A 441 21.58 49.50 -17.24
CA GLN A 441 21.00 50.34 -16.15
C GLN A 441 19.51 50.83 -16.11
N SER A 442 18.99 51.02 -14.87
CA SER A 442 18.05 52.09 -14.47
C SER A 442 18.26 52.53 -12.98
N PRO A 443 17.90 53.77 -12.54
CA PRO A 443 18.22 54.26 -11.18
C PRO A 443 17.04 54.77 -10.30
N LYS A 444 17.38 54.99 -9.01
CA LYS A 444 16.81 55.84 -7.92
C LYS A 444 15.94 57.06 -8.36
N SER A 445 14.99 57.62 -7.59
CA SER A 445 14.47 57.38 -6.20
C SER A 445 13.24 58.26 -5.84
N SER A 446 12.44 57.84 -4.83
CA SER A 446 11.57 58.59 -3.86
C SER A 446 11.16 60.07 -4.08
N PRO A 447 9.93 60.45 -3.66
CA PRO A 447 9.77 61.17 -2.36
C PRO A 447 8.52 60.76 -1.51
N ARG A 448 8.26 61.49 -0.40
CA ARG A 448 7.23 61.27 0.65
C ARG A 448 6.24 62.45 0.76
N HIS A 449 5.24 62.29 1.65
CA HIS A 449 4.30 63.29 2.24
C HIS A 449 2.97 63.47 1.49
N SER A 450 1.82 63.72 2.15
CA SER A 450 1.45 63.84 3.59
C SER A 450 -0.03 63.42 3.72
N LYS A 451 -0.62 62.79 4.74
CA LYS A 451 -0.71 63.02 6.20
C LYS A 451 -2.17 62.70 6.59
N ASP A 452 -2.43 62.43 7.88
CA ASP A 452 -3.71 62.58 8.59
C ASP A 452 -4.95 61.77 8.06
N SER A 453 -5.82 61.17 8.87
CA SER A 453 -5.83 60.93 10.33
C SER A 453 -6.66 59.65 10.64
N ALA A 454 -6.66 59.20 11.89
CA ALA A 454 -7.40 58.01 12.32
C ALA A 454 -8.66 58.37 13.12
N SER A 455 -9.76 57.66 12.87
CA SER A 455 -10.88 57.57 13.82
C SER A 455 -11.57 56.21 13.74
N THR A 456 -11.48 55.48 14.85
CA THR A 456 -12.22 54.28 15.19
C THR A 456 -13.73 54.39 14.93
N PHE A 457 -14.32 53.41 14.24
CA PHE A 457 -15.61 52.81 14.63
C PHE A 457 -15.71 51.42 13.97
N GLY A 458 -15.81 50.38 14.79
CA GLY A 458 -16.05 49.01 14.33
C GLY A 458 -17.36 48.51 14.92
N GLU A 459 -18.39 48.36 14.09
CA GLU A 459 -19.63 47.69 14.50
C GLU A 459 -19.49 46.19 14.29
N SER A 460 -19.33 45.46 15.40
CA SER A 460 -19.37 44.00 15.41
C SER A 460 -20.82 43.52 15.32
N LEU A 461 -21.23 43.05 14.15
CA LEU A 461 -22.47 42.29 13.99
C LEU A 461 -22.32 40.95 14.73
N SER A 462 -22.95 40.88 15.91
CA SER A 462 -22.88 39.70 16.79
C SER A 462 -23.69 38.55 16.20
N THR A 463 -23.01 37.50 15.74
CA THR A 463 -23.62 36.17 15.66
C THR A 463 -23.94 35.69 17.07
N SER A 464 -25.13 35.11 17.26
CA SER A 464 -25.63 34.68 18.56
C SER A 464 -24.86 33.47 19.11
N SER A 465 -24.82 33.38 20.44
CA SER A 465 -24.12 32.32 21.18
C SER A 465 -24.73 30.94 20.94
N LEU A 466 -24.10 30.14 20.08
CA LEU A 466 -24.12 28.68 20.23
C LEU A 466 -23.24 28.32 21.44
N SER A 467 -23.67 27.33 22.23
CA SER A 467 -23.03 26.93 23.48
C SER A 467 -21.64 26.30 23.25
N GLU A 468 -20.72 26.50 24.21
CA GLU A 468 -19.39 25.89 24.17
C GLU A 468 -19.43 24.35 24.15
N ASP A 469 -20.52 23.76 24.67
CA ASP A 469 -20.84 22.32 24.59
C ASP A 469 -20.93 21.76 23.15
N THR A 470 -21.02 22.62 22.13
CA THR A 470 -21.22 22.21 20.73
C THR A 470 -19.92 21.98 19.94
N GLN A 471 -18.74 22.14 20.55
CA GLN A 471 -17.47 21.89 19.85
C GLN A 471 -17.21 20.39 19.66
N CYS A 472 -17.09 19.95 18.39
CA CYS A 472 -16.73 18.56 18.06
C CYS A 472 -15.48 18.11 18.84
N PRO A 473 -15.51 17.01 19.61
CA PRO A 473 -14.44 16.61 20.53
C PRO A 473 -13.25 15.93 19.82
N TRP A 474 -13.30 15.80 18.50
CA TRP A 474 -12.30 15.13 17.68
C TRP A 474 -11.59 16.11 16.72
N LEU A 475 -10.43 15.68 16.23
CA LEU A 475 -9.65 16.26 15.15
C LEU A 475 -9.45 15.20 14.07
N LEU A 476 -9.48 15.64 12.81
CA LEU A 476 -9.09 14.82 11.67
C LEU A 476 -7.63 15.10 11.35
N GLU A 477 -6.77 14.10 11.45
CA GLU A 477 -5.35 14.21 11.12
C GLU A 477 -5.06 13.41 9.86
N ALA A 478 -4.43 14.05 8.87
CA ALA A 478 -4.00 13.42 7.64
C ALA A 478 -2.53 13.76 7.37
N VAL A 479 -1.71 12.72 7.25
CA VAL A 479 -0.26 12.83 7.03
C VAL A 479 0.08 12.04 5.78
N ARG A 480 0.62 12.73 4.77
CA ARG A 480 1.13 12.11 3.55
C ARG A 480 2.19 11.07 3.91
N ASP A 481 2.33 9.99 3.13
CA ASP A 481 3.43 9.07 3.35
C ASP A 481 4.76 9.71 2.91
N ASP A 482 5.48 10.28 3.88
CA ASP A 482 6.83 10.86 3.70
C ASP A 482 7.92 9.79 3.46
N SER A 483 7.63 8.82 2.60
CA SER A 483 8.66 7.98 1.98
C SER A 483 9.48 8.87 1.03
N PRO A 484 10.82 8.69 0.92
CA PRO A 484 11.68 9.56 0.12
C PRO A 484 11.20 9.68 -1.32
N LEU A 485 11.34 10.88 -1.89
CA LEU A 485 10.62 11.37 -3.07
C LEU A 485 10.95 10.59 -4.35
N ASP A 486 12.06 9.88 -4.36
CA ASP A 486 12.81 9.42 -5.53
C ASP A 486 12.22 8.19 -6.22
N PHE A 487 11.02 7.77 -5.79
CA PHE A 487 10.19 6.85 -6.56
C PHE A 487 8.70 7.16 -6.41
N ILE A 488 8.29 8.39 -6.76
CA ILE A 488 6.87 8.72 -6.91
C ILE A 488 6.24 7.72 -7.91
N PRO A 489 5.36 6.80 -7.47
CA PRO A 489 4.89 5.74 -8.34
C PRO A 489 3.96 6.31 -9.41
N ARG A 490 4.07 5.83 -10.66
CA ARG A 490 3.22 6.28 -11.76
C ARG A 490 2.49 5.15 -12.48
N ILE A 491 1.22 5.39 -12.82
CA ILE A 491 0.53 4.64 -13.87
C ILE A 491 1.01 5.09 -15.26
N PRO A 492 0.95 4.23 -16.29
CA PRO A 492 1.06 4.70 -17.66
C PRO A 492 -0.21 5.45 -18.07
N PHE A 493 0.00 6.53 -18.80
CA PHE A 493 -1.00 7.21 -19.61
C PHE A 493 -0.38 7.55 -20.96
N HIS A 494 -1.21 7.92 -21.94
CA HIS A 494 -0.76 8.40 -23.25
C HIS A 494 -1.35 9.79 -23.51
N GLU A 495 -0.54 10.72 -24.00
CA GLU A 495 -1.00 12.01 -24.51
C GLU A 495 -1.58 11.83 -25.94
N GLU A 496 -2.90 11.95 -26.12
CA GLU A 496 -3.47 12.16 -27.46
C GLU A 496 -3.38 13.65 -27.81
N ARG A 497 -2.45 14.03 -28.70
CA ARG A 497 -2.36 15.40 -29.23
C ARG A 497 -3.40 15.71 -30.34
N ASP A 498 -4.59 15.14 -30.24
CA ASP A 498 -5.69 15.42 -31.17
C ASP A 498 -6.43 16.67 -30.67
N GLY A 499 -6.41 17.77 -31.44
CA GLY A 499 -6.76 19.13 -30.99
C GLY A 499 -8.25 19.42 -30.76
N GLY A 500 -8.92 18.65 -29.90
CA GLY A 500 -10.24 18.96 -29.34
C GLY A 500 -10.14 19.61 -27.96
N SER A 501 -11.08 20.50 -27.61
CA SER A 501 -11.01 21.36 -26.41
C SER A 501 -11.37 20.67 -25.08
N ASN A 502 -11.29 19.34 -24.98
CA ASN A 502 -11.40 18.60 -23.74
C ASN A 502 -10.02 17.99 -23.43
N GLY A 503 -9.44 18.32 -22.27
CA GLY A 503 -8.02 18.13 -21.97
C GLY A 503 -7.54 16.67 -21.82
N ASN A 504 -6.32 16.53 -21.28
CA ASN A 504 -5.67 15.23 -21.09
C ASN A 504 -6.38 14.39 -20.01
N PHE A 505 -7.31 13.54 -20.42
CA PHE A 505 -8.01 12.57 -19.56
C PHE A 505 -7.74 11.13 -20.05
N PHE A 506 -7.13 10.31 -19.19
CA PHE A 506 -7.12 8.86 -19.34
C PHE A 506 -8.10 8.24 -18.32
N PRO A 507 -8.76 7.12 -18.62
CA PRO A 507 -9.57 6.44 -17.62
C PRO A 507 -8.68 5.71 -16.61
N VAL A 508 -9.09 5.75 -15.34
CA VAL A 508 -8.40 5.10 -14.23
C VAL A 508 -9.39 4.63 -13.17
N ALA A 509 -9.15 3.46 -12.57
CA ALA A 509 -9.96 2.93 -11.49
C ALA A 509 -9.11 2.19 -10.44
N ILE A 510 -9.63 2.06 -9.22
CA ILE A 510 -8.99 1.34 -8.12
C ILE A 510 -9.92 0.22 -7.61
N SER A 511 -9.35 -0.99 -7.53
CA SER A 511 -9.93 -2.18 -6.90
C SER A 511 -10.53 -1.91 -5.50
N SER A 512 -11.52 -2.71 -5.12
CA SER A 512 -12.23 -2.59 -3.82
C SER A 512 -11.28 -2.58 -2.61
N ASN A 513 -10.18 -3.35 -2.67
CA ASN A 513 -9.18 -3.45 -1.60
C ASN A 513 -8.06 -2.40 -1.66
N GLY A 514 -8.04 -1.52 -2.67
CA GLY A 514 -7.04 -0.46 -2.86
C GLY A 514 -5.69 -0.90 -3.44
N ARG A 515 -5.41 -2.21 -3.57
CA ARG A 515 -4.09 -2.72 -3.95
C ARG A 515 -3.80 -2.72 -5.44
N VAL A 516 -4.81 -2.66 -6.30
CA VAL A 516 -4.63 -2.61 -7.76
C VAL A 516 -5.25 -1.33 -8.31
N ILE A 517 -4.42 -0.50 -8.94
CA ILE A 517 -4.85 0.55 -9.87
C ILE A 517 -4.88 -0.03 -11.28
N VAL A 518 -5.87 0.41 -12.06
CA VAL A 518 -6.06 0.09 -13.48
C VAL A 518 -6.13 1.39 -14.27
N SER A 519 -5.37 1.55 -15.35
CA SER A 519 -5.46 2.71 -16.27
C SER A 519 -5.56 2.27 -17.73
N GLY A 520 -6.04 3.18 -18.59
CA GLY A 520 -6.14 2.97 -20.05
C GLY A 520 -5.69 4.20 -20.84
N GLY A 521 -6.30 4.44 -22.02
CA GLY A 521 -6.09 5.65 -22.83
C GLY A 521 -5.01 5.55 -23.93
N GLY A 522 -4.35 4.40 -24.09
CA GLY A 522 -3.40 4.18 -25.19
C GLY A 522 -4.09 3.78 -26.50
N ARG A 523 -3.59 4.27 -27.65
CA ARG A 523 -4.16 4.00 -29.00
C ARG A 523 -4.29 2.53 -29.38
N GLY A 524 -3.57 1.62 -28.73
CA GLY A 524 -3.63 0.16 -28.94
C GLY A 524 -4.52 -0.59 -27.94
N GLY A 525 -5.58 0.03 -27.42
CA GLY A 525 -6.61 -0.63 -26.60
C GLY A 525 -6.10 -1.37 -25.36
N ALA A 526 -5.00 -0.89 -24.80
CA ALA A 526 -4.30 -1.52 -23.68
C ALA A 526 -4.81 -0.99 -22.34
N LEU A 527 -4.90 -1.91 -21.37
CA LEU A 527 -5.18 -1.65 -19.97
C LEU A 527 -3.93 -1.99 -19.16
N HIS A 528 -3.51 -1.09 -18.29
CA HIS A 528 -2.32 -1.20 -17.47
C HIS A 528 -2.67 -1.38 -16.00
N PHE A 529 -2.06 -2.39 -15.38
CA PHE A 529 -2.34 -2.79 -14.01
C PHE A 529 -1.12 -2.52 -13.14
N ARG A 530 -1.34 -1.88 -11.99
CA ARG A 530 -0.30 -1.53 -11.02
C ARG A 530 -0.70 -2.04 -9.65
N LEU A 531 0.06 -3.02 -9.16
CA LEU A 531 -0.08 -3.58 -7.82
C LEU A 531 0.71 -2.71 -6.85
N LEU A 532 -0.01 -2.06 -5.94
CA LEU A 532 0.51 -1.28 -4.82
C LEU A 532 0.72 -2.15 -3.59
N ASP A 533 1.81 -1.87 -2.88
CA ASP A 533 1.93 -2.12 -1.45
C ASP A 533 1.35 -0.90 -0.68
N LEU A 534 0.31 -1.15 0.11
CA LEU A 534 -0.41 -0.09 0.86
C LEU A 534 0.29 0.35 2.15
N ASP A 535 1.37 -0.33 2.54
CA ASP A 535 2.11 -0.03 3.77
C ASP A 535 3.40 0.79 3.49
N ASN A 536 3.77 1.01 2.22
CA ASN A 536 4.88 1.88 1.77
C ASN A 536 4.67 2.61 0.42
N GLY A 537 3.53 2.46 -0.24
CA GLY A 537 3.18 3.14 -1.50
C GLY A 537 3.82 2.59 -2.78
N GLN A 538 4.74 1.63 -2.71
CA GLN A 538 5.49 1.15 -3.88
C GLN A 538 4.63 0.36 -4.86
N VAL A 539 4.90 0.52 -6.16
CA VAL A 539 4.40 -0.40 -7.20
C VAL A 539 5.26 -1.66 -7.20
N VAL A 540 4.77 -2.70 -6.51
CA VAL A 540 5.44 -4.01 -6.38
C VAL A 540 5.09 -4.99 -7.52
N GLY A 541 4.16 -4.62 -8.42
CA GLY A 541 3.83 -5.42 -9.60
C GLY A 541 3.27 -4.60 -10.76
N LYS A 542 3.62 -4.98 -11.98
CA LYS A 542 3.20 -4.33 -13.23
C LYS A 542 2.67 -5.39 -14.19
N ALA A 543 1.51 -5.17 -14.80
CA ALA A 543 1.00 -5.95 -15.92
C ALA A 543 0.31 -5.04 -16.95
N SER A 544 0.10 -5.58 -18.15
CA SER A 544 -0.67 -4.96 -19.24
C SER A 544 -1.43 -6.05 -19.99
N VAL A 545 -2.65 -5.75 -20.45
CA VAL A 545 -3.44 -6.60 -21.35
C VAL A 545 -4.11 -5.73 -22.41
N THR A 546 -4.39 -6.30 -23.59
CA THR A 546 -5.08 -5.62 -24.71
C THR A 546 -6.34 -6.39 -25.06
N GLY A 547 -7.43 -5.68 -25.34
CA GLY A 547 -8.73 -6.27 -25.71
C GLY A 547 -9.72 -5.30 -26.34
N HIS A 548 -9.24 -4.13 -26.76
CA HIS A 548 -9.96 -3.14 -27.54
C HIS A 548 -9.14 -2.79 -28.79
N ASP A 549 -9.79 -2.33 -29.84
CA ASP A 549 -9.15 -1.89 -31.09
C ASP A 549 -8.95 -0.36 -31.11
N GLY A 550 -9.72 0.37 -30.30
CA GLY A 550 -9.60 1.81 -30.05
C GLY A 550 -8.99 2.15 -28.68
N SER A 551 -8.80 3.44 -28.43
CA SER A 551 -8.35 3.92 -27.11
C SER A 551 -9.42 3.70 -26.04
N VAL A 552 -9.02 3.20 -24.87
CA VAL A 552 -9.92 3.00 -23.73
C VAL A 552 -10.37 4.37 -23.18
N THR A 553 -11.68 4.57 -23.05
CA THR A 553 -12.30 5.85 -22.65
C THR A 553 -12.90 5.82 -21.25
N SER A 554 -13.33 4.67 -20.75
CA SER A 554 -13.87 4.50 -19.39
C SER A 554 -13.44 3.16 -18.79
N ILE A 555 -13.27 3.11 -17.46
CA ILE A 555 -12.94 1.91 -16.70
C ILE A 555 -13.72 1.95 -15.38
N SER A 556 -14.33 0.83 -14.99
CA SER A 556 -15.12 0.73 -13.77
C SER A 556 -15.00 -0.66 -13.14
N VAL A 557 -15.04 -0.72 -11.81
CA VAL A 557 -14.87 -1.93 -11.00
C VAL A 557 -16.16 -2.19 -10.25
N ASP A 558 -16.57 -3.45 -10.12
CA ASP A 558 -17.74 -3.84 -9.33
C ASP A 558 -17.60 -3.36 -7.87
N LYS A 559 -18.41 -2.38 -7.48
CA LYS A 559 -18.43 -1.81 -6.12
C LYS A 559 -19.32 -2.60 -5.15
N LEU A 560 -20.13 -3.54 -5.64
CA LEU A 560 -21.29 -4.08 -4.91
C LEU A 560 -21.26 -5.61 -4.72
N THR A 561 -20.10 -6.26 -4.77
CA THR A 561 -20.01 -7.72 -4.62
C THR A 561 -20.42 -8.18 -3.21
N TYR A 562 -21.23 -9.23 -3.16
CA TYR A 562 -21.68 -9.90 -1.94
C TYR A 562 -20.54 -10.71 -1.26
N ASN A 563 -20.67 -11.01 0.04
CA ASN A 563 -19.84 -12.01 0.74
C ASN A 563 -20.67 -13.30 0.92
N SER A 564 -20.57 -14.25 -0.01
CA SER A 564 -21.23 -15.55 0.11
C SER A 564 -20.28 -16.55 0.77
N ALA A 565 -20.46 -16.80 2.06
CA ALA A 565 -19.62 -17.70 2.85
C ALA A 565 -19.70 -19.20 2.46
N SER A 566 -20.20 -19.54 1.26
CA SER A 566 -20.48 -20.89 0.78
C SER A 566 -19.93 -21.23 -0.62
N ASN A 567 -19.46 -20.27 -1.43
CA ASN A 567 -19.06 -20.52 -2.83
C ASN A 567 -17.59 -20.18 -3.14
N GLN A 568 -16.95 -21.00 -3.97
CA GLN A 568 -15.54 -20.81 -4.40
C GLN A 568 -15.35 -19.64 -5.39
N HIS A 569 -16.44 -19.04 -5.88
CA HIS A 569 -16.41 -17.88 -6.79
C HIS A 569 -16.21 -16.53 -6.08
N ASP A 570 -16.24 -16.47 -4.75
CA ASP A 570 -16.02 -15.26 -3.95
C ASP A 570 -14.56 -14.70 -4.00
N GLU A 571 -13.68 -15.31 -4.81
CA GLU A 571 -12.27 -14.95 -4.95
C GLU A 571 -11.95 -13.99 -6.12
N GLU A 572 -12.97 -13.44 -6.80
CA GLU A 572 -12.80 -12.63 -8.01
C GLU A 572 -13.48 -11.26 -7.92
N GLU A 573 -12.97 -10.31 -8.69
CA GLU A 573 -13.46 -8.94 -8.85
C GLU A 573 -13.59 -8.66 -10.36
N LEU A 574 -14.76 -8.14 -10.78
CA LEU A 574 -15.00 -7.82 -12.18
C LEU A 574 -14.71 -6.36 -12.48
N ILE A 575 -14.13 -6.14 -13.65
CA ILE A 575 -13.79 -4.82 -14.19
C ILE A 575 -14.39 -4.73 -15.58
N VAL A 576 -15.05 -3.62 -15.90
CA VAL A 576 -15.49 -3.28 -17.26
C VAL A 576 -14.67 -2.11 -17.78
N SER A 577 -14.30 -2.15 -19.06
CA SER A 577 -13.70 -1.03 -19.78
C SER A 577 -14.51 -0.71 -21.02
N GLY A 578 -14.71 0.57 -21.32
CA GLY A 578 -15.30 1.07 -22.57
C GLY A 578 -14.24 1.72 -23.46
N SER A 579 -14.50 1.75 -24.77
CA SER A 579 -13.52 2.22 -25.77
C SER A 579 -14.10 3.18 -26.80
N LYS A 580 -13.19 3.93 -27.45
CA LYS A 580 -13.39 4.78 -28.64
C LYS A 580 -13.92 3.98 -29.85
N ASP A 581 -13.80 2.65 -29.83
CA ASP A 581 -14.34 1.71 -30.84
C ASP A 581 -15.81 1.29 -30.62
N GLY A 582 -16.48 1.79 -29.57
CA GLY A 582 -17.90 1.48 -29.28
C GLY A 582 -18.14 0.13 -28.61
N THR A 583 -17.09 -0.61 -28.26
CA THR A 583 -17.19 -1.85 -27.47
C THR A 583 -16.96 -1.62 -25.98
N MET A 584 -17.45 -2.56 -25.16
CA MET A 584 -16.93 -2.77 -23.81
C MET A 584 -16.27 -4.13 -23.67
N ALA A 585 -15.22 -4.23 -22.86
CA ALA A 585 -14.58 -5.48 -22.49
C ALA A 585 -14.75 -5.74 -20.99
N LEU A 586 -15.11 -6.96 -20.63
CA LEU A 586 -15.23 -7.44 -19.26
C LEU A 586 -13.98 -8.23 -18.87
N TRP A 587 -13.39 -7.94 -17.71
CA TRP A 587 -12.12 -8.51 -17.25
C TRP A 587 -12.26 -9.12 -15.85
N ARG A 588 -11.44 -10.13 -15.59
CA ARG A 588 -11.39 -10.86 -14.32
C ARG A 588 -10.12 -10.50 -13.56
N LEU A 589 -10.24 -9.95 -12.35
CA LEU A 589 -9.13 -9.74 -11.43
C LEU A 589 -9.29 -10.68 -10.23
N SER A 590 -8.31 -11.54 -9.95
CA SER A 590 -8.36 -12.38 -8.74
C SER A 590 -8.10 -11.52 -7.50
N ARG A 591 -8.97 -11.60 -6.49
CA ARG A 591 -8.84 -10.86 -5.23
C ARG A 591 -7.58 -11.26 -4.49
N VAL A 592 -6.78 -10.27 -4.08
CA VAL A 592 -5.64 -10.49 -3.17
C VAL A 592 -6.17 -10.84 -1.78
N LYS A 593 -6.13 -12.12 -1.42
CA LYS A 593 -6.36 -12.57 -0.04
C LYS A 593 -5.31 -11.95 0.88
N GLN A 594 -5.75 -11.19 1.88
CA GLN A 594 -4.89 -10.58 2.91
C GLN A 594 -3.96 -11.60 3.60
N ASP A 595 -4.38 -12.86 3.67
CA ASP A 595 -3.66 -13.94 4.33
C ASP A 595 -2.62 -14.67 3.44
N LEU A 596 -2.46 -14.33 2.15
CA LEU A 596 -1.60 -15.05 1.19
C LEU A 596 -0.59 -14.13 0.47
N LEU A 597 0.55 -13.86 1.12
CA LEU A 597 1.66 -13.05 0.58
C LEU A 597 2.34 -13.61 -0.69
N PHE A 598 2.06 -14.87 -1.08
CA PHE A 598 2.78 -15.58 -2.14
C PHE A 598 1.98 -15.77 -3.44
N ARG A 599 0.86 -15.07 -3.62
CA ARG A 599 0.14 -15.04 -4.91
C ARG A 599 -0.14 -13.60 -5.33
N LEU A 600 0.60 -13.15 -6.35
CA LEU A 600 0.26 -11.94 -7.11
C LEU A 600 -1.17 -12.08 -7.67
N PRO A 601 -1.97 -11.01 -7.72
CA PRO A 601 -3.27 -11.04 -8.37
C PRO A 601 -3.08 -11.35 -9.86
N ARG A 602 -3.89 -12.26 -10.36
CA ARG A 602 -3.95 -12.64 -11.77
C ARG A 602 -5.07 -11.86 -12.44
N ILE A 603 -4.82 -11.46 -13.68
CA ILE A 603 -5.84 -10.94 -14.59
C ILE A 603 -6.08 -11.93 -15.73
N SER A 604 -7.30 -11.96 -16.28
CA SER A 604 -7.57 -12.63 -17.55
C SER A 604 -6.74 -12.00 -18.68
N SER A 605 -5.95 -12.82 -19.39
CA SER A 605 -5.05 -12.36 -20.47
C SER A 605 -5.78 -11.84 -21.71
N ALA A 606 -7.11 -11.97 -21.74
CA ALA A 606 -8.05 -11.44 -22.72
C ALA A 606 -9.35 -11.07 -21.99
N PRO A 607 -10.29 -10.36 -22.63
CA PRO A 607 -11.64 -10.18 -22.10
C PRO A 607 -12.33 -11.53 -21.83
N ILE A 608 -13.09 -11.62 -20.74
CA ILE A 608 -14.04 -12.72 -20.50
C ILE A 608 -15.18 -12.65 -21.53
N MET A 609 -15.59 -11.43 -21.88
CA MET A 609 -16.74 -11.10 -22.71
C MET A 609 -16.49 -9.73 -23.36
N VAL A 610 -16.90 -9.57 -24.62
CA VAL A 610 -16.90 -8.27 -25.32
C VAL A 610 -18.34 -7.91 -25.66
N LEU A 611 -18.83 -6.82 -25.06
CA LEU A 611 -20.17 -6.29 -25.25
C LEU A 611 -20.16 -5.29 -26.40
N ARG A 612 -21.19 -5.34 -27.25
CA ARG A 612 -21.33 -4.51 -28.46
C ARG A 612 -22.75 -3.99 -28.58
N GLY A 613 -22.92 -2.77 -29.09
CA GLY A 613 -24.23 -2.16 -29.30
C GLY A 613 -24.21 -0.66 -29.57
N HIS A 614 -23.19 0.06 -29.09
CA HIS A 614 -22.98 1.46 -29.46
C HIS A 614 -22.32 1.56 -30.83
N SER A 615 -22.74 2.53 -31.66
CA SER A 615 -22.04 2.94 -32.88
C SER A 615 -20.93 3.98 -32.63
N GLU A 616 -20.98 4.62 -31.46
CA GLU A 616 -20.14 5.73 -31.05
C GLU A 616 -19.23 5.32 -29.89
N ALA A 617 -18.15 6.09 -29.68
CA ALA A 617 -17.27 5.95 -28.53
C ALA A 617 -18.04 5.89 -27.19
N ILE A 618 -17.69 4.92 -26.35
CA ILE A 618 -18.22 4.84 -24.98
C ILE A 618 -17.73 6.05 -24.19
N ARG A 619 -18.60 6.68 -23.40
CA ARG A 619 -18.28 7.78 -22.49
C ARG A 619 -18.13 7.33 -21.05
N ASP A 620 -19.04 6.50 -20.57
CA ASP A 620 -18.97 5.91 -19.23
C ASP A 620 -19.56 4.50 -19.22
N CYS A 621 -19.11 3.67 -18.27
CA CYS A 621 -19.62 2.33 -18.06
C CYS A 621 -19.51 1.91 -16.59
N CYS A 622 -20.39 1.01 -16.15
CA CYS A 622 -20.31 0.39 -14.82
C CYS A 622 -20.88 -1.03 -14.82
N VAL A 623 -20.45 -1.83 -13.84
CA VAL A 623 -20.83 -3.24 -13.66
C VAL A 623 -21.37 -3.45 -12.25
N SER A 624 -22.40 -4.29 -12.14
CA SER A 624 -22.95 -4.76 -10.86
C SER A 624 -23.12 -6.28 -10.93
N THR A 625 -22.28 -7.01 -10.20
CA THR A 625 -22.43 -8.48 -10.09
C THR A 625 -23.71 -8.83 -9.33
N TYR A 626 -24.08 -8.03 -8.34
CA TYR A 626 -25.26 -8.22 -7.50
C TYR A 626 -26.58 -8.23 -8.29
N LEU A 627 -26.69 -7.42 -9.35
CA LEU A 627 -27.84 -7.40 -10.25
C LEU A 627 -27.63 -8.22 -11.54
N GLY A 628 -26.40 -8.70 -11.80
CA GLY A 628 -26.05 -9.36 -13.05
C GLY A 628 -26.12 -8.42 -14.27
N LEU A 629 -25.72 -7.15 -14.12
CA LEU A 629 -25.86 -6.11 -15.16
C LEU A 629 -24.53 -5.39 -15.46
N VAL A 630 -24.40 -4.97 -16.72
CA VAL A 630 -23.43 -3.95 -17.17
C VAL A 630 -24.22 -2.81 -17.83
N VAL A 631 -23.88 -1.56 -17.53
CA VAL A 631 -24.53 -0.36 -18.08
C VAL A 631 -23.48 0.53 -18.72
N SER A 632 -23.78 1.12 -19.87
CA SER A 632 -22.91 2.09 -20.55
C SER A 632 -23.70 3.22 -21.22
N CYS A 633 -23.01 4.32 -21.49
CA CYS A 633 -23.48 5.36 -22.39
C CYS A 633 -22.41 5.75 -23.43
N SER A 634 -22.86 6.05 -24.64
CA SER A 634 -22.23 7.03 -25.53
C SER A 634 -23.08 8.31 -25.50
N GLU A 635 -22.69 9.39 -26.18
CA GLU A 635 -23.38 10.69 -26.05
C GLU A 635 -24.90 10.62 -26.23
N GLN A 636 -25.39 9.85 -27.21
CA GLN A 636 -26.80 9.84 -27.63
C GLN A 636 -27.57 8.56 -27.25
N VAL A 637 -26.88 7.55 -26.69
CA VAL A 637 -27.46 6.22 -26.43
C VAL A 637 -26.89 5.64 -25.14
N GLY A 638 -27.78 5.21 -24.24
CA GLY A 638 -27.45 4.37 -23.09
C GLY A 638 -27.90 2.93 -23.33
N ILE A 639 -27.10 1.94 -22.94
CA ILE A 639 -27.40 0.51 -23.14
C ILE A 639 -27.18 -0.24 -21.82
N VAL A 640 -28.05 -1.21 -21.55
CA VAL A 640 -27.94 -2.15 -20.44
C VAL A 640 -27.80 -3.56 -20.99
N HIS A 641 -26.83 -4.32 -20.48
CA HIS A 641 -26.54 -5.70 -20.86
C HIS A 641 -26.68 -6.66 -19.67
N TYR A 642 -27.19 -7.87 -19.93
CA TYR A 642 -27.23 -8.96 -18.95
C TYR A 642 -25.88 -9.69 -18.88
N LEU A 643 -25.27 -9.71 -17.70
CA LEU A 643 -23.98 -10.35 -17.41
C LEU A 643 -24.01 -11.88 -17.59
N HIS A 644 -25.15 -12.51 -17.30
CA HIS A 644 -25.31 -13.97 -17.29
C HIS A 644 -25.97 -14.55 -18.56
N SER A 645 -26.32 -13.69 -19.53
CA SER A 645 -26.99 -14.09 -20.79
C SER A 645 -26.12 -13.71 -22.00
N GLU A 646 -24.84 -14.11 -21.99
CA GLU A 646 -23.84 -13.84 -23.03
C GLU A 646 -23.70 -12.35 -23.43
N GLY A 647 -24.09 -11.42 -22.56
CA GLY A 647 -24.04 -9.99 -22.86
C GLY A 647 -25.21 -9.46 -23.70
N GLN A 648 -26.33 -10.20 -23.79
CA GLN A 648 -27.54 -9.70 -24.46
C GLN A 648 -28.00 -8.35 -23.90
N VAL A 649 -28.44 -7.46 -24.79
CA VAL A 649 -29.04 -6.17 -24.42
C VAL A 649 -30.35 -6.40 -23.70
N ALA A 650 -30.45 -5.89 -22.47
CA ALA A 650 -31.67 -5.88 -21.68
C ALA A 650 -32.62 -4.78 -22.15
N PHE A 651 -32.12 -3.54 -22.28
CA PHE A 651 -32.84 -2.40 -22.85
C PHE A 651 -31.88 -1.28 -23.28
N VAL A 652 -32.43 -0.30 -23.99
CA VAL A 652 -31.74 0.90 -24.48
C VAL A 652 -32.49 2.13 -24.00
N PHE A 653 -31.76 3.14 -23.53
CA PHE A 653 -32.30 4.43 -23.08
C PHE A 653 -31.64 5.60 -23.84
N LYS A 654 -32.26 6.78 -23.77
CA LYS A 654 -31.88 7.97 -24.55
C LYS A 654 -31.89 9.22 -23.68
N PRO A 655 -31.05 10.23 -23.99
CA PRO A 655 -30.98 11.46 -23.22
C PRO A 655 -32.33 12.21 -23.22
N PRO A 656 -32.54 13.16 -22.30
CA PRO A 656 -33.78 13.93 -22.24
C PRO A 656 -34.02 14.68 -23.56
N LYS A 657 -35.29 14.81 -23.96
CA LYS A 657 -35.67 15.66 -25.09
C LYS A 657 -35.36 17.12 -24.76
N VAL A 658 -34.62 17.78 -25.63
CA VAL A 658 -34.22 19.19 -25.52
C VAL A 658 -35.03 20.07 -26.46
N THR A 659 -35.02 21.38 -26.20
CA THR A 659 -35.60 22.40 -27.06
C THR A 659 -34.73 22.66 -28.30
N THR A 660 -35.31 23.28 -29.32
CA THR A 660 -34.59 23.69 -30.53
C THR A 660 -33.41 24.60 -30.19
N GLY A 661 -32.22 24.31 -30.71
CA GLY A 661 -31.00 25.06 -30.40
C GLY A 661 -30.27 24.60 -29.13
N GLN A 662 -30.66 23.47 -28.54
CA GLN A 662 -29.92 22.77 -27.49
C GLN A 662 -29.55 21.35 -27.92
N ALA A 663 -28.45 20.83 -27.37
CA ALA A 663 -28.03 19.44 -27.48
C ALA A 663 -27.88 18.82 -26.08
N ALA A 664 -28.41 17.62 -25.89
CA ALA A 664 -28.14 16.79 -24.70
C ALA A 664 -27.09 15.73 -25.06
N ALA A 665 -26.16 15.47 -24.14
CA ALA A 665 -25.23 14.35 -24.23
C ALA A 665 -25.09 13.66 -22.87
N PHE A 666 -25.16 12.32 -22.85
CA PHE A 666 -24.82 11.54 -21.66
C PHE A 666 -23.35 11.75 -21.28
N THR A 667 -23.11 11.91 -19.98
CA THR A 667 -21.77 12.03 -19.39
C THR A 667 -21.42 10.88 -18.46
N GLN A 668 -22.39 10.36 -17.70
CA GLN A 668 -22.15 9.31 -16.69
C GLN A 668 -23.31 8.34 -16.52
N VAL A 669 -22.99 7.13 -16.05
CA VAL A 669 -23.95 6.09 -15.62
C VAL A 669 -23.55 5.43 -14.31
N ARG A 670 -24.53 5.17 -13.42
CA ARG A 670 -24.33 4.51 -12.12
C ARG A 670 -25.47 3.52 -11.84
N VAL A 671 -25.17 2.44 -11.13
CA VAL A 671 -26.13 1.39 -10.74
C VAL A 671 -26.29 1.35 -9.22
N SER A 672 -27.52 1.50 -8.74
CA SER A 672 -27.89 1.36 -7.33
C SER A 672 -28.14 -0.10 -6.97
N ARG A 673 -27.76 -0.49 -5.75
CA ARG A 673 -28.06 -1.81 -5.19
C ARG A 673 -29.56 -2.12 -5.11
N LYS A 674 -30.42 -1.10 -5.06
CA LYS A 674 -31.89 -1.22 -5.09
C LYS A 674 -32.49 -1.59 -6.46
N GLY A 675 -31.68 -1.69 -7.53
CA GLY A 675 -32.19 -1.96 -8.88
C GLY A 675 -32.57 -0.72 -9.69
N PHE A 676 -31.98 0.43 -9.33
CA PHE A 676 -32.09 1.67 -10.10
C PHE A 676 -30.81 1.94 -10.91
N ILE A 677 -30.98 2.57 -12.07
CA ILE A 677 -29.92 2.94 -13.01
C ILE A 677 -30.03 4.45 -13.21
N LEU A 678 -29.03 5.19 -12.73
CA LEU A 678 -28.95 6.64 -12.83
C LEU A 678 -28.07 7.02 -14.03
N ALA A 679 -28.64 7.78 -14.96
CA ALA A 679 -27.94 8.34 -16.11
C ALA A 679 -27.89 9.87 -16.00
N VAL A 680 -26.71 10.45 -16.22
CA VAL A 680 -26.49 11.91 -16.16
C VAL A 680 -26.28 12.43 -17.58
N SER A 681 -27.00 13.50 -17.94
CA SER A 681 -26.84 14.23 -19.19
C SER A 681 -26.44 15.67 -18.92
N ARG A 682 -25.49 16.21 -19.69
CA ARG A 682 -25.26 17.66 -19.79
C ARG A 682 -26.05 18.20 -20.98
N ILE A 683 -26.61 19.39 -20.83
CA ILE A 683 -27.29 20.12 -21.90
C ILE A 683 -26.51 21.41 -22.19
N ARG A 684 -26.27 21.64 -23.48
CA ARG A 684 -25.48 22.75 -24.04
C ARG A 684 -26.25 23.39 -25.19
N HIS A 685 -25.89 24.62 -25.56
CA HIS A 685 -26.39 25.23 -26.80
C HIS A 685 -25.78 24.54 -28.04
N ASP A 686 -26.57 24.41 -29.10
CA ASP A 686 -26.09 23.84 -30.37
C ASP A 686 -25.26 24.87 -31.15
N THR A 687 -23.94 24.69 -31.14
CA THR A 687 -22.98 25.57 -31.81
C THR A 687 -23.05 25.55 -33.34
N ASN A 688 -23.82 24.65 -33.95
CA ASN A 688 -23.92 24.56 -35.40
C ASN A 688 -24.73 25.70 -36.04
N GLN A 689 -25.68 26.32 -35.32
CA GLN A 689 -26.43 27.46 -35.86
C GLN A 689 -25.60 28.75 -35.90
N GLY A 690 -24.69 28.96 -34.94
CA GLY A 690 -23.85 30.17 -34.86
C GLY A 690 -22.91 30.39 -36.05
N LYS A 691 -22.69 29.38 -36.90
CA LYS A 691 -21.85 29.51 -38.11
C LYS A 691 -22.46 30.31 -39.25
N GLN A 692 -23.74 30.69 -39.19
CA GLN A 692 -24.33 31.63 -40.17
C GLN A 692 -24.31 33.09 -39.71
N ASP A 693 -24.44 33.36 -38.40
CA ASP A 693 -24.49 34.72 -37.86
C ASP A 693 -23.11 35.32 -37.48
N ALA A 694 -22.06 34.50 -37.38
CA ALA A 694 -20.69 34.90 -37.01
C ALA A 694 -19.94 35.74 -38.07
N LEU A 695 -20.66 36.51 -38.89
CA LEU A 695 -20.14 37.35 -39.98
C LEU A 695 -20.25 38.86 -39.72
N GLN A 696 -20.78 39.30 -38.56
CA GLN A 696 -20.98 40.73 -38.23
C GLN A 696 -20.53 41.22 -36.84
N SER A 697 -19.93 40.38 -35.98
CA SER A 697 -19.47 40.78 -34.64
C SER A 697 -17.95 40.69 -34.48
N THR A 698 -17.27 41.83 -34.29
CA THR A 698 -15.80 41.92 -34.16
C THR A 698 -15.31 41.89 -32.71
N SER A 699 -15.64 40.83 -31.97
CA SER A 699 -15.24 40.61 -30.57
C SER A 699 -14.67 39.20 -30.38
N ASP A 700 -13.77 39.02 -29.41
CA ASP A 700 -12.89 37.84 -29.30
C ASP A 700 -13.62 36.47 -29.34
N PRO A 701 -13.32 35.57 -30.32
CA PRO A 701 -14.04 34.31 -30.50
C PRO A 701 -13.83 33.23 -29.41
N ALA A 702 -13.02 33.48 -28.38
CA ALA A 702 -12.39 32.43 -27.58
C ALA A 702 -13.30 31.74 -26.54
N HIS A 703 -14.42 32.35 -26.12
CA HIS A 703 -15.13 31.98 -24.88
C HIS A 703 -16.67 31.89 -25.01
N HIS A 704 -17.22 31.53 -26.17
CA HIS A 704 -18.68 31.39 -26.39
C HIS A 704 -19.13 30.01 -26.91
N GLY A 705 -18.30 28.96 -26.72
CA GLY A 705 -18.50 27.66 -27.36
C GLY A 705 -19.17 26.55 -26.54
N ASP A 706 -19.01 26.49 -25.22
CA ASP A 706 -19.21 25.21 -24.49
C ASP A 706 -19.88 25.32 -23.10
N THR A 707 -20.59 26.43 -22.84
CA THR A 707 -21.31 26.68 -21.58
C THR A 707 -22.39 25.60 -21.35
N VAL A 708 -22.32 24.94 -20.18
CA VAL A 708 -23.39 24.02 -19.74
C VAL A 708 -24.57 24.86 -19.30
N VAL A 709 -25.73 24.64 -19.91
CA VAL A 709 -26.99 25.31 -19.56
C VAL A 709 -27.59 24.68 -18.30
N ARG A 710 -27.51 23.35 -18.21
CA ARG A 710 -28.09 22.55 -17.14
C ARG A 710 -27.62 21.10 -17.18
N CYS A 711 -27.72 20.42 -16.05
CA CYS A 711 -27.56 18.96 -15.94
C CYS A 711 -28.91 18.29 -15.68
N VAL A 712 -29.09 17.06 -16.20
CA VAL A 712 -30.31 16.27 -15.99
C VAL A 712 -29.94 14.87 -15.51
N CYS A 713 -30.56 14.44 -14.41
CA CYS A 713 -30.43 13.11 -13.83
C CYS A 713 -31.69 12.29 -14.11
N GLN A 714 -31.56 11.21 -14.89
CA GLN A 714 -32.66 10.30 -15.21
C GLN A 714 -32.48 8.97 -14.45
N VAL A 715 -33.51 8.55 -13.71
CA VAL A 715 -33.51 7.28 -12.97
C VAL A 715 -34.41 6.27 -13.66
N TYR A 716 -33.83 5.18 -14.13
CA TYR A 716 -34.53 4.03 -14.68
C TYR A 716 -34.55 2.87 -13.67
N ASN A 717 -35.52 1.97 -13.76
CA ASN A 717 -35.45 0.67 -13.08
C ASN A 717 -34.80 -0.41 -13.98
N ILE A 718 -34.50 -1.58 -13.42
CA ILE A 718 -33.95 -2.73 -14.18
C ILE A 718 -34.85 -3.22 -15.34
N SER A 719 -36.11 -2.80 -15.40
CA SER A 719 -37.04 -3.10 -16.50
C SER A 719 -37.05 -2.05 -17.62
N GLY A 720 -36.18 -1.05 -17.54
CA GLY A 720 -36.07 0.03 -18.53
C GLY A 720 -37.11 1.13 -18.43
N VAL A 721 -37.96 1.13 -17.40
CA VAL A 721 -38.94 2.20 -17.17
C VAL A 721 -38.25 3.37 -16.49
N LEU A 722 -38.42 4.58 -17.07
CA LEU A 722 -38.02 5.84 -16.44
C LEU A 722 -38.93 6.11 -15.23
N VAL A 723 -38.34 6.20 -14.05
CA VAL A 723 -39.02 6.38 -12.75
C VAL A 723 -39.04 7.86 -12.35
N HIS A 724 -37.89 8.54 -12.44
CA HIS A 724 -37.74 9.95 -12.08
C HIS A 724 -36.86 10.70 -13.10
N THR A 725 -37.00 12.02 -13.15
CA THR A 725 -36.09 12.91 -13.90
C THR A 725 -35.95 14.23 -13.16
N GLU A 726 -34.73 14.53 -12.72
CA GLU A 726 -34.39 15.78 -12.04
C GLU A 726 -33.55 16.69 -12.95
N SER A 727 -33.76 18.00 -12.87
CA SER A 727 -33.03 18.98 -13.68
C SER A 727 -32.41 20.09 -12.82
N PHE A 728 -31.10 20.21 -12.93
CA PHE A 728 -30.27 21.18 -12.24
C PHE A 728 -29.91 22.30 -13.22
N GLU A 729 -30.70 23.37 -13.21
CA GLU A 729 -30.52 24.54 -14.07
C GLU A 729 -29.28 25.35 -13.64
N ASP A 730 -28.51 25.87 -14.60
CA ASP A 730 -27.22 26.59 -14.44
C ASP A 730 -26.10 25.82 -13.68
N GLU A 731 -26.36 24.61 -13.20
CA GLU A 731 -25.39 23.77 -12.48
C GLU A 731 -24.68 22.76 -13.38
N ASN A 732 -23.36 22.61 -13.20
CA ASN A 732 -22.55 21.60 -13.86
C ASN A 732 -22.16 20.47 -12.90
N VAL A 733 -22.92 19.37 -12.96
CA VAL A 733 -22.58 18.09 -12.29
C VAL A 733 -21.34 17.48 -12.95
N ILE A 734 -20.29 17.24 -12.16
CA ILE A 734 -18.98 16.76 -12.63
C ILE A 734 -18.71 15.28 -12.32
N ASP A 735 -19.12 14.78 -11.16
CA ASP A 735 -19.19 13.34 -10.86
C ASP A 735 -20.36 13.01 -9.94
N VAL A 736 -20.87 11.79 -10.06
CA VAL A 736 -21.97 11.25 -9.27
C VAL A 736 -21.58 9.93 -8.64
N ALA A 737 -21.75 9.80 -7.33
CA ALA A 737 -21.68 8.53 -6.62
C ALA A 737 -23.05 8.10 -6.09
N LEU A 738 -23.22 6.80 -5.88
CA LEU A 738 -24.38 6.20 -5.23
C LEU A 738 -23.92 5.51 -3.95
N SER A 739 -24.77 5.57 -2.94
CA SER A 739 -24.59 4.82 -1.69
C SER A 739 -24.62 3.30 -1.90
N ALA A 740 -23.90 2.57 -1.04
CA ALA A 740 -23.80 1.12 -1.00
C ALA A 740 -25.12 0.43 -0.64
N GLU A 741 -26.00 1.09 0.12
CA GLU A 741 -27.38 0.61 0.34
C GLU A 741 -28.29 0.98 -0.85
N GLY A 742 -27.95 2.03 -1.61
CA GLY A 742 -28.65 2.44 -2.83
C GLY A 742 -29.73 3.51 -2.67
N ASP A 743 -29.81 4.13 -1.49
CA ASP A 743 -30.85 5.12 -1.10
C ASP A 743 -30.49 6.58 -1.43
N LEU A 744 -29.20 6.90 -1.33
CA LEU A 744 -28.65 8.25 -1.47
C LEU A 744 -27.77 8.38 -2.73
N VAL A 745 -27.82 9.57 -3.32
CA VAL A 745 -26.99 10.06 -4.42
C VAL A 745 -26.08 11.16 -3.87
N PHE A 746 -24.80 11.12 -4.23
CA PHE A 746 -23.84 12.18 -3.97
C PHE A 746 -23.52 12.86 -5.31
N LEU A 747 -23.96 14.10 -5.47
CA LEU A 747 -23.73 14.93 -6.65
C LEU A 747 -22.55 15.88 -6.37
N THR A 748 -21.48 15.75 -7.15
CA THR A 748 -20.38 16.73 -7.13
C THR A 748 -20.70 17.81 -8.16
N VAL A 749 -20.88 19.05 -7.71
CA VAL A 749 -21.30 20.21 -8.52
C VAL A 749 -20.17 21.24 -8.55
N SER A 750 -19.76 21.62 -9.76
CA SER A 750 -18.72 22.64 -9.97
C SER A 750 -19.25 24.03 -9.54
N PRO A 751 -18.44 24.87 -8.86
CA PRO A 751 -17.00 24.72 -8.64
C PRO A 751 -16.60 23.91 -7.39
N GLY A 752 -17.44 23.80 -6.36
CA GLY A 752 -16.96 23.35 -5.03
C GLY A 752 -18.00 22.79 -4.07
N MET A 753 -19.13 22.27 -4.57
CA MET A 753 -20.22 21.75 -3.75
C MET A 753 -20.36 20.22 -3.90
N ILE A 754 -20.64 19.54 -2.78
CA ILE A 754 -21.10 18.15 -2.76
C ILE A 754 -22.49 18.13 -2.14
N ARG A 755 -23.50 17.83 -2.96
CA ARG A 755 -24.91 17.74 -2.56
C ARG A 755 -25.30 16.28 -2.37
N ILE A 756 -25.90 15.95 -1.22
CA ILE A 756 -26.49 14.64 -0.94
C ILE A 756 -27.99 14.73 -1.15
N CYS A 757 -28.52 13.85 -2.01
CA CYS A 757 -29.95 13.75 -2.33
C CYS A 757 -30.45 12.32 -2.08
N ARG A 758 -31.76 12.15 -1.86
CA ARG A 758 -32.40 10.82 -1.96
C ARG A 758 -32.53 10.40 -3.44
N LEU A 759 -32.27 9.13 -3.78
CA LEU A 759 -32.36 8.64 -5.16
C LEU A 759 -33.80 8.56 -5.69
N GLU A 760 -34.78 8.46 -4.78
CA GLU A 760 -36.19 8.22 -5.11
C GLU A 760 -36.92 9.49 -5.56
N ASP A 761 -36.54 10.68 -5.06
CA ASP A 761 -37.19 11.96 -5.35
C ASP A 761 -36.22 13.18 -5.44
N PHE A 762 -34.91 12.93 -5.43
CA PHE A 762 -33.83 13.94 -5.44
C PHE A 762 -33.89 15.04 -4.37
N ALA A 763 -34.76 14.91 -3.36
CA ALA A 763 -34.83 15.87 -2.27
C ALA A 763 -33.46 16.01 -1.59
N CYS A 764 -32.97 17.25 -1.51
CA CYS A 764 -31.69 17.57 -0.89
C CYS A 764 -31.75 17.25 0.60
N VAL A 765 -30.83 16.40 1.04
CA VAL A 765 -30.67 15.94 2.41
C VAL A 765 -29.68 16.83 3.15
N GLN A 766 -28.56 17.14 2.51
CA GLN A 766 -27.46 17.92 3.07
C GLN A 766 -26.56 18.43 1.95
N GLU A 767 -26.05 19.65 2.08
CA GLU A 767 -24.96 20.18 1.25
C GLU A 767 -23.68 20.35 2.07
N TYR A 768 -22.56 20.00 1.44
CA TYR A 768 -21.22 20.28 1.90
C TYR A 768 -20.53 21.21 0.89
N LEU A 769 -20.04 22.34 1.39
CA LEU A 769 -19.16 23.26 0.65
C LEU A 769 -17.73 22.96 1.07
N SER A 770 -16.80 22.99 0.12
CA SER A 770 -15.36 22.87 0.46
C SER A 770 -14.92 24.10 1.29
N PRO A 771 -14.03 23.97 2.30
CA PRO A 771 -13.73 25.06 3.23
C PRO A 771 -12.90 26.20 2.60
N ASP A 772 -13.37 27.44 2.81
CA ASP A 772 -12.76 28.73 2.44
C ASP A 772 -12.31 28.88 0.96
N PRO A 773 -11.86 30.05 0.45
CA PRO A 773 -11.93 30.35 -0.99
C PRO A 773 -10.85 29.64 -1.83
N ILE A 774 -11.12 28.37 -2.18
CA ILE A 774 -10.28 27.56 -3.06
C ILE A 774 -10.26 28.17 -4.48
N LYS A 775 -9.06 28.27 -5.05
CA LYS A 775 -8.80 28.93 -6.34
C LYS A 775 -9.03 28.03 -7.55
N SER A 776 -9.45 26.79 -7.32
CA SER A 776 -9.56 25.73 -8.31
C SER A 776 -10.77 24.84 -7.97
N PRO A 777 -11.47 24.28 -8.96
CA PRO A 777 -12.65 23.46 -8.70
C PRO A 777 -12.28 22.03 -8.24
N ILE A 778 -13.26 21.36 -7.64
CA ILE A 778 -13.17 19.91 -7.38
C ILE A 778 -12.99 19.17 -8.72
N SER A 779 -12.05 18.22 -8.76
CA SER A 779 -11.72 17.41 -9.95
C SER A 779 -11.98 15.90 -9.74
N ALA A 780 -11.99 15.42 -8.49
CA ALA A 780 -12.41 14.06 -8.13
C ALA A 780 -12.98 14.00 -6.72
N THR A 781 -13.96 13.13 -6.46
CA THR A 781 -14.47 12.85 -5.11
C THR A 781 -14.43 11.37 -4.78
N CYS A 782 -14.37 11.06 -3.49
CA CYS A 782 -14.53 9.70 -2.98
C CYS A 782 -15.19 9.73 -1.59
N PHE A 783 -15.93 8.67 -1.30
CA PHE A 783 -16.66 8.48 -0.05
C PHE A 783 -16.10 7.27 0.69
N GLY A 784 -16.12 7.33 2.02
CA GLY A 784 -15.47 6.35 2.91
C GLY A 784 -15.84 4.88 2.64
N PRO A 785 -14.95 3.92 2.91
CA PRO A 785 -15.15 2.49 2.63
C PRO A 785 -16.28 1.84 3.46
N LYS A 786 -16.87 2.59 4.39
CA LYS A 786 -18.16 2.32 5.02
C LYS A 786 -18.90 3.64 5.12
N GLU A 787 -19.99 3.77 4.37
CA GLU A 787 -20.74 5.02 4.32
C GLU A 787 -21.39 5.41 5.64
N ALA A 788 -21.73 4.45 6.51
CA ALA A 788 -22.13 4.73 7.90
C ALA A 788 -21.12 5.59 8.70
N VAL A 789 -19.88 5.73 8.20
CA VAL A 789 -18.78 6.49 8.77
C VAL A 789 -18.10 7.27 7.62
N VAL A 790 -18.88 8.05 6.84
CA VAL A 790 -18.34 8.77 5.66
C VAL A 790 -17.19 9.69 6.08
N LEU A 791 -16.02 9.42 5.52
CA LEU A 791 -15.05 10.46 5.18
C LEU A 791 -15.29 10.85 3.72
N ILE A 792 -15.56 12.12 3.46
CA ILE A 792 -15.49 12.71 2.12
C ILE A 792 -14.02 13.03 1.86
N ALA A 793 -13.53 12.67 0.67
CA ALA A 793 -12.23 13.08 0.17
C ALA A 793 -12.39 13.73 -1.20
N SER A 794 -12.24 15.05 -1.29
CA SER A 794 -12.27 15.82 -2.53
C SER A 794 -10.84 16.21 -2.95
N GLY A 795 -10.51 15.87 -4.19
CA GLY A 795 -9.31 16.36 -4.86
C GLY A 795 -9.66 17.53 -5.78
N HIS A 796 -8.80 18.54 -5.82
CA HIS A 796 -9.02 19.81 -6.54
C HIS A 796 -8.07 19.96 -7.74
N GLU A 797 -8.35 20.88 -8.66
CA GLU A 797 -7.53 21.07 -9.87
C GLU A 797 -6.11 21.58 -9.59
N ASP A 798 -5.89 22.27 -8.47
CA ASP A 798 -4.54 22.62 -7.99
C ASP A 798 -3.79 21.46 -7.30
N GLY A 799 -4.43 20.29 -7.18
CA GLY A 799 -3.86 19.09 -6.57
C GLY A 799 -4.03 19.00 -5.05
N THR A 800 -4.69 19.96 -4.40
CA THR A 800 -5.03 19.87 -2.97
C THR A 800 -6.00 18.71 -2.72
N LEU A 801 -5.76 17.97 -1.63
CA LEU A 801 -6.65 16.93 -1.12
C LEU A 801 -7.32 17.43 0.16
N VAL A 802 -8.62 17.71 0.10
CA VAL A 802 -9.44 18.11 1.26
C VAL A 802 -10.18 16.87 1.77
N LEU A 803 -10.09 16.63 3.07
CA LEU A 803 -10.79 15.54 3.75
C LEU A 803 -11.80 16.11 4.74
N GLN A 804 -13.03 15.61 4.77
CA GLN A 804 -14.11 16.11 5.62
C GLN A 804 -14.90 14.93 6.22
N LEU A 805 -15.06 14.93 7.55
CA LEU A 805 -15.73 13.85 8.28
C LEU A 805 -17.23 14.16 8.47
N LEU A 806 -18.12 13.21 8.16
CA LEU A 806 -19.56 13.44 8.30
C LEU A 806 -20.10 13.16 9.72
N PRO A 807 -21.25 13.76 10.13
CA PRO A 807 -21.65 13.85 11.53
C PRO A 807 -21.92 12.54 12.27
N ASP A 808 -22.30 11.48 11.55
CA ASP A 808 -22.56 10.16 12.13
C ASP A 808 -21.31 9.26 12.22
N ALA A 809 -20.14 9.76 11.81
CA ALA A 809 -18.88 9.06 11.97
C ALA A 809 -18.45 9.04 13.45
N ASP A 810 -18.85 7.97 14.14
CA ASP A 810 -18.68 7.68 15.57
C ASP A 810 -17.24 7.69 16.14
N GLY A 811 -16.24 8.09 15.36
CA GLY A 811 -14.82 7.98 15.68
C GLY A 811 -14.28 6.55 15.73
N SER A 812 -15.15 5.53 15.66
CA SER A 812 -14.81 4.12 15.85
C SER A 812 -14.36 3.47 14.52
N LEU A 813 -13.30 4.06 13.94
CA LEU A 813 -12.35 3.34 13.09
C LEU A 813 -11.81 2.16 13.89
N SER A 814 -12.53 1.03 13.80
CA SER A 814 -12.68 0.16 14.96
C SER A 814 -11.33 -0.27 15.51
N LEU A 815 -11.16 -0.21 16.84
CA LEU A 815 -9.92 -0.64 17.48
C LEU A 815 -9.53 -2.06 17.01
N LEU A 816 -10.53 -2.91 16.77
CA LEU A 816 -10.39 -4.24 16.17
C LEU A 816 -9.78 -4.25 14.76
N ALA A 817 -10.03 -3.27 13.89
CA ALA A 817 -9.38 -3.20 12.57
C ALA A 817 -7.89 -2.86 12.71
N SER A 818 -7.57 -1.80 13.45
CA SER A 818 -6.19 -1.37 13.72
C SER A 818 -5.40 -2.43 14.46
N VAL A 819 -5.99 -3.07 15.49
CA VAL A 819 -5.38 -4.18 16.25
C VAL A 819 -5.26 -5.47 15.42
N ARG A 820 -6.23 -5.80 14.55
CA ARG A 820 -6.08 -6.95 13.62
C ARG A 820 -4.94 -6.74 12.63
N LYS A 821 -4.75 -5.51 12.12
CA LYS A 821 -3.65 -5.13 11.23
C LYS A 821 -2.31 -5.17 12.00
N MET A 822 -2.23 -4.49 13.15
CA MET A 822 -1.03 -4.40 14.00
C MET A 822 -0.53 -5.75 14.54
N LEU A 823 -1.44 -6.68 14.87
CA LEU A 823 -1.07 -8.00 15.41
C LEU A 823 -0.96 -9.11 14.33
N GLY A 824 -1.22 -8.81 13.04
CA GLY A 824 -1.25 -9.83 11.97
C GLY A 824 -2.29 -10.93 12.21
N VAL A 825 -3.43 -10.56 12.82
CA VAL A 825 -4.34 -11.49 13.49
C VAL A 825 -5.36 -12.14 12.55
N SER A 826 -5.53 -11.69 11.30
CA SER A 826 -6.43 -12.35 10.34
C SER A 826 -6.02 -13.81 10.07
N SER A 827 -4.75 -14.02 9.73
CA SER A 827 -4.20 -15.33 9.41
C SER A 827 -3.97 -16.16 10.67
N LYS A 828 -3.31 -15.60 11.68
CA LYS A 828 -3.05 -16.27 12.97
C LYS A 828 -4.33 -16.62 13.72
N MET A 829 -5.39 -15.81 13.68
CA MET A 829 -6.65 -16.12 14.38
C MET A 829 -7.62 -16.92 13.50
N LYS A 830 -7.52 -16.93 12.17
CA LYS A 830 -8.14 -18.00 11.36
C LYS A 830 -7.47 -19.35 11.63
N MET A 831 -6.14 -19.41 11.76
CA MET A 831 -5.45 -20.63 12.16
C MET A 831 -5.76 -21.00 13.61
N VAL A 832 -5.67 -20.09 14.59
CA VAL A 832 -5.94 -20.44 15.99
C VAL A 832 -7.43 -20.71 16.22
N LYS A 833 -8.37 -19.93 15.67
CA LYS A 833 -9.80 -20.24 15.79
C LYS A 833 -10.19 -21.45 14.94
N GLY A 834 -9.55 -21.68 13.81
CA GLY A 834 -9.73 -22.88 12.98
C GLY A 834 -9.19 -24.14 13.66
N THR A 835 -7.98 -24.10 14.22
CA THR A 835 -7.34 -25.20 14.95
C THR A 835 -7.93 -25.38 16.34
N VAL A 836 -8.42 -24.34 17.02
CA VAL A 836 -9.20 -24.48 18.26
C VAL A 836 -10.61 -24.96 17.96
N GLN A 837 -11.28 -24.53 16.89
CA GLN A 837 -12.56 -25.14 16.49
C GLN A 837 -12.36 -26.57 16.00
N HIS A 838 -11.25 -26.90 15.32
CA HIS A 838 -10.95 -28.26 14.90
C HIS A 838 -10.50 -29.12 16.08
N ALA A 839 -9.75 -28.60 17.05
CA ALA A 839 -9.39 -29.29 18.29
C ALA A 839 -10.56 -29.36 19.28
N GLN A 840 -11.50 -28.42 19.29
CA GLN A 840 -12.75 -28.50 20.05
C GLN A 840 -13.72 -29.46 19.36
N ASN A 841 -13.85 -29.43 18.04
CA ASN A 841 -14.67 -30.41 17.32
C ASN A 841 -14.07 -31.81 17.46
N LEU A 842 -12.74 -31.97 17.35
CA LEU A 842 -12.02 -33.22 17.56
C LEU A 842 -12.06 -33.65 19.03
N ALA A 843 -11.99 -32.74 20.00
CA ALA A 843 -12.18 -33.06 21.41
C ALA A 843 -13.64 -33.37 21.73
N MET A 844 -14.62 -32.81 21.02
CA MET A 844 -16.05 -33.09 21.19
C MET A 844 -16.48 -34.36 20.45
N THR A 845 -15.83 -34.75 19.35
CA THR A 845 -15.96 -36.09 18.78
C THR A 845 -15.10 -37.11 19.52
N THR A 846 -13.98 -36.73 20.16
CA THR A 846 -13.23 -37.67 21.02
C THR A 846 -13.93 -37.88 22.36
N LEU A 847 -14.47 -36.82 22.98
CA LEU A 847 -15.34 -36.90 24.17
C LEU A 847 -16.71 -37.50 23.81
N GLY A 848 -17.21 -37.24 22.61
CA GLY A 848 -18.42 -37.86 22.05
C GLY A 848 -18.23 -39.35 21.80
N ASN A 849 -17.11 -39.75 21.18
CA ASN A 849 -16.74 -41.15 20.97
C ASN A 849 -16.32 -41.84 22.26
N ALA A 850 -15.77 -41.12 23.25
CA ALA A 850 -15.51 -41.66 24.59
C ALA A 850 -16.81 -41.79 25.40
N LYS A 851 -17.78 -40.87 25.26
CA LYS A 851 -19.13 -41.03 25.82
C LYS A 851 -19.92 -42.11 25.10
N ALA A 852 -19.75 -42.29 23.79
CA ALA A 852 -20.30 -43.40 23.05
C ALA A 852 -19.66 -44.70 23.54
N ALA A 853 -18.33 -44.83 23.51
CA ALA A 853 -17.62 -46.02 23.99
C ALA A 853 -17.89 -46.33 25.47
N THR A 854 -18.10 -45.35 26.36
CA THR A 854 -18.51 -45.58 27.75
C THR A 854 -20.02 -45.70 27.96
N SER A 855 -20.86 -45.34 26.96
CA SER A 855 -22.25 -45.81 26.89
C SER A 855 -22.23 -47.25 26.43
N THR A 856 -21.76 -47.54 25.21
CA THR A 856 -21.67 -48.89 24.64
C THR A 856 -20.95 -49.88 25.57
N ALA A 857 -19.91 -49.50 26.31
CA ALA A 857 -19.31 -50.38 27.33
C ALA A 857 -20.17 -50.55 28.59
N ARG A 858 -20.97 -49.55 29.00
CA ARG A 858 -21.98 -49.67 30.06
C ARG A 858 -23.20 -50.47 29.60
N ASP A 859 -23.57 -50.34 28.33
CA ASP A 859 -24.71 -50.99 27.70
C ASP A 859 -24.37 -52.47 27.46
N ILE A 860 -23.19 -52.79 26.91
CA ILE A 860 -22.62 -54.16 26.86
C ILE A 860 -22.43 -54.73 28.27
N ALA A 861 -21.95 -53.97 29.25
CA ALA A 861 -21.88 -54.45 30.64
C ALA A 861 -23.27 -54.65 31.26
N GLY A 862 -24.28 -53.89 30.82
CA GLY A 862 -25.68 -54.01 31.22
C GLY A 862 -26.34 -55.25 30.61
N GLU A 863 -26.10 -55.53 29.33
CA GLU A 863 -26.52 -56.75 28.65
C GLU A 863 -25.80 -57.97 29.23
N ALA A 864 -24.47 -57.94 29.41
CA ALA A 864 -23.72 -59.02 30.05
C ALA A 864 -24.17 -59.27 31.51
N LEU A 865 -24.52 -58.23 32.27
CA LEU A 865 -25.11 -58.38 33.61
C LEU A 865 -26.57 -58.88 33.55
N GLY A 866 -27.30 -58.55 32.49
CA GLY A 866 -28.65 -59.05 32.20
C GLY A 866 -28.64 -60.53 31.84
N GLU A 867 -27.74 -60.95 30.94
CA GLU A 867 -27.50 -62.34 30.57
C GLU A 867 -26.96 -63.12 31.77
N ALA A 868 -26.00 -62.60 32.53
CA ALA A 868 -25.54 -63.26 33.76
C ALA A 868 -26.68 -63.45 34.77
N LYS A 869 -27.56 -62.45 34.95
CA LYS A 869 -28.77 -62.59 35.78
C LYS A 869 -29.78 -63.58 35.19
N SER A 870 -29.94 -63.63 33.87
CA SER A 870 -30.79 -64.60 33.17
C SER A 870 -30.26 -66.03 33.35
N MET A 871 -28.95 -66.22 33.22
CA MET A 871 -28.24 -67.49 33.36
C MET A 871 -28.27 -67.97 34.81
N VAL A 872 -28.03 -67.09 35.79
CA VAL A 872 -28.19 -67.39 37.23
C VAL A 872 -29.64 -67.69 37.58
N ARG A 873 -30.62 -66.99 36.99
CA ARG A 873 -32.05 -67.29 37.21
C ARG A 873 -32.45 -68.63 36.59
N GLY A 874 -31.96 -68.94 35.38
CA GLY A 874 -32.14 -70.23 34.73
C GLY A 874 -31.48 -71.37 35.52
N PHE A 875 -30.28 -71.15 36.07
CA PHE A 875 -29.59 -72.09 36.95
C PHE A 875 -30.33 -72.29 38.28
N LEU A 876 -30.87 -71.23 38.89
CA LEU A 876 -31.73 -71.33 40.07
C LEU A 876 -33.05 -72.05 39.76
N THR A 877 -33.69 -71.81 38.62
CA THR A 877 -34.89 -72.55 38.19
C THR A 877 -34.56 -74.02 37.89
N TYR A 878 -33.39 -74.32 37.33
CA TYR A 878 -32.89 -75.69 37.14
C TYR A 878 -32.65 -76.39 38.48
N LEU A 879 -32.01 -75.71 39.44
CA LEU A 879 -31.83 -76.22 40.81
C LEU A 879 -33.16 -76.41 41.55
N GLN A 880 -34.14 -75.52 41.35
CA GLN A 880 -35.49 -75.69 41.90
C GLN A 880 -36.22 -76.88 41.27
N ARG A 881 -36.04 -77.15 39.97
CA ARG A 881 -36.53 -78.38 39.31
C ARG A 881 -35.87 -79.64 39.87
N GLN A 882 -34.54 -79.64 39.99
CA GLN A 882 -33.77 -80.73 40.62
C GLN A 882 -34.09 -80.91 42.13
N SER A 883 -34.73 -79.92 42.75
CA SER A 883 -35.26 -79.94 44.12
C SER A 883 -36.76 -80.27 44.20
N GLN A 884 -37.39 -80.59 43.07
CA GLN A 884 -38.78 -81.10 42.96
C GLN A 884 -38.85 -82.46 42.22
N GLU A 885 -37.74 -82.89 41.61
CA GLU A 885 -37.53 -84.24 41.07
C GLU A 885 -36.71 -85.13 42.04
N LYS A 886 -36.76 -84.78 43.34
CA LYS A 886 -36.26 -85.51 44.51
C LYS A 886 -37.22 -85.30 45.69
#